data_AF-W7WVX5-F1
#
_entry.id   AF-W7WVX5-F1
#
_cell.length_a   1.000
_cell.length_b   1.000
_cell.length_c   1.000
_cell.angle_alpha   90.00
_cell.angle_beta   90.00
_cell.angle_gamma   90.00
#
_symmetry.space_group_name_H-M   'P 1'
#
loop_
_entity.id
_entity.type
_entity.pdbx_description
1 polymer ?
#
loop_
_entity_poly.entity_id
_entity_poly.type
_entity_poly.pdbx_seq_one_letter_code
_entity_poly.pdbx_strand_id
1 'polypeptide(L)'
;MPSAPAAARRRSAVATRREPPDGTPAAPLPLDADVVGHLQHLRVERRLSAKTLLNYEEAFRRLGEAAQRDGVALRAVQPHHVRHWMARLHAGGLAPRSIAIALSAWRGLYRWLGHEGRVALNPVEGLRAPRAAKPLPKALSVDHAVALADHRQVDGDARLEARDRCLVELLYGCGLRVAELVGLDVTPGGGALGWIDRADAEAHVLGKGSKRRSVPVGRAALAALDDWLAQRGSVAQVDEPALFVSRHGRRLTASQVRTRLKERAIQAGLRPMCTRTCCGTAMPRTCCSPAATCALCRSCWGTPTSRPRRSTPSSTSSTWPRPTTRPTRGRARSRDASPAAPARAAPRDNPIMKSIRLRAGKERSLLRRHPWVFEGSIASGKADPGETVRIDAHDGSFLAWGAYSPASQIRVRAWSFDVAERVDASLFARRVERAVALRARLAIDSDAQRLVHGEADGLPGLIVDRYGDTLSAQFLGAGVERWKPAIAEALLAATGCARLYERSDANVRELEGLPSATGWLRRPAADEGATELTIREHGWQLKVDVAEGHKTGYYLDQRDNRLRFMQLVRQFGCRRVLNCYSYTGGFSVAALAGGAQQVISVDSSGPALARASEHVQLNGFDAARHEALDADVNGTLRRHLELGASFDAIVLDPPKFAPTAAHAERASRAYKDINRLALKLLVPGGLLFTFSCSGGVDAALFHKIVAGAGLDAGVDGYLLERLEAAPDHPTTVNFPEGEYLKGLAILKQ
;
A
#
# COMPACT_ATOMS: atom_id res chain seq x y z
N MET A 1 -25.65 62.20 -59.06
CA MET A 1 -26.24 61.46 -57.92
C MET A 1 -25.89 59.98 -58.10
N PRO A 2 -24.72 59.51 -57.64
CA PRO A 2 -24.14 58.26 -58.11
C PRO A 2 -24.31 57.08 -57.14
N SER A 3 -24.76 55.96 -57.72
CA SER A 3 -24.37 54.55 -57.54
C SER A 3 -23.65 54.09 -56.26
N ALA A 4 -24.22 53.03 -55.67
CA ALA A 4 -23.73 52.23 -54.54
C ALA A 4 -22.29 51.68 -54.68
N PRO A 5 -21.65 51.32 -53.56
CA PRO A 5 -20.64 50.27 -53.55
C PRO A 5 -20.86 49.17 -52.49
N ALA A 6 -20.30 48.01 -52.84
CA ALA A 6 -20.37 46.72 -52.20
C ALA A 6 -19.52 46.57 -50.91
N ALA A 7 -19.89 45.58 -50.11
CA ALA A 7 -19.21 45.16 -48.89
C ALA A 7 -17.79 44.62 -49.18
N ALA A 8 -16.77 45.29 -48.63
CA ALA A 8 -15.37 44.88 -48.72
C ALA A 8 -14.90 44.16 -47.44
N ARG A 9 -14.38 42.95 -47.63
CA ARG A 9 -13.68 42.10 -46.66
C ARG A 9 -12.47 42.83 -46.06
N ARG A 10 -12.40 42.97 -44.73
CA ARG A 10 -11.17 43.40 -44.03
C ARG A 10 -10.17 42.24 -43.99
N ARG A 11 -9.09 42.36 -44.77
CA ARG A 11 -7.87 41.53 -44.66
C ARG A 11 -7.13 41.93 -43.38
N SER A 12 -6.80 40.94 -42.54
CA SER A 12 -5.92 41.09 -41.39
C SER A 12 -4.51 41.45 -41.86
N ALA A 13 -4.04 42.64 -41.51
CA ALA A 13 -2.65 43.03 -41.67
C ALA A 13 -1.76 42.12 -40.81
N VAL A 14 -0.80 41.48 -41.46
CA VAL A 14 0.29 40.71 -40.84
C VAL A 14 1.16 41.69 -40.06
N ALA A 15 1.10 41.64 -38.74
CA ALA A 15 2.06 42.30 -37.88
C ALA A 15 3.41 41.57 -38.03
N THR A 16 4.36 42.26 -38.66
CA THR A 16 5.75 41.85 -38.77
C THR A 16 6.34 41.62 -37.38
N ARG A 17 6.90 40.43 -37.16
CA ARG A 17 7.70 40.13 -35.96
C ARG A 17 8.91 41.07 -35.97
N ARG A 18 9.04 41.92 -34.95
CA ARG A 18 10.33 42.52 -34.59
C ARG A 18 11.28 41.38 -34.23
N GLU A 19 12.38 41.26 -34.96
CA GLU A 19 13.54 40.45 -34.56
C GLU A 19 14.04 40.93 -33.19
N PRO A 20 14.34 40.03 -32.25
CA PRO A 20 15.10 40.39 -31.07
C PRO A 20 16.56 40.68 -31.49
N PRO A 21 17.23 41.64 -30.86
CA PRO A 21 18.63 41.93 -31.16
C PRO A 21 19.50 40.71 -30.85
N ASP A 22 20.52 40.49 -31.67
CA ASP A 22 21.60 39.54 -31.47
C ASP A 22 22.15 39.66 -30.04
N GLY A 23 21.69 38.76 -29.18
CA GLY A 23 22.22 38.53 -27.85
C GLY A 23 22.80 37.14 -27.85
N THR A 24 24.12 37.03 -27.99
CA THR A 24 24.88 35.88 -27.53
C THR A 24 24.30 35.45 -26.17
N PRO A 25 23.90 34.18 -25.95
CA PRO A 25 23.30 33.78 -24.69
C PRO A 25 24.26 34.17 -23.57
N ALA A 26 23.82 35.10 -22.71
CA ALA A 26 24.59 35.52 -21.56
C ALA A 26 25.04 34.27 -20.80
N ALA A 27 26.34 34.19 -20.49
CA ALA A 27 26.89 33.06 -19.76
C ALA A 27 26.03 32.80 -18.50
N PRO A 28 25.65 31.54 -18.22
CA PRO A 28 24.79 31.24 -17.09
C PRO A 28 25.42 31.79 -15.81
N LEU A 29 24.60 32.50 -15.03
CA LEU A 29 25.03 33.11 -13.78
C LEU A 29 25.73 32.05 -12.90
N PRO A 30 26.88 32.38 -12.29
CA PRO A 30 27.54 31.48 -11.37
C PRO A 30 26.59 31.12 -10.21
N LEU A 31 26.58 29.84 -9.84
CA LEU A 31 25.77 29.38 -8.71
C LEU A 31 26.31 29.99 -7.41
N ASP A 32 25.40 30.37 -6.51
CA ASP A 32 25.72 30.87 -5.18
C ASP A 32 26.59 29.85 -4.40
N ALA A 33 27.53 30.33 -3.57
CA ALA A 33 28.42 29.49 -2.79
C ALA A 33 27.68 28.48 -1.89
N ASP A 34 26.53 28.87 -1.33
CA ASP A 34 25.68 27.99 -0.53
C ASP A 34 25.07 26.87 -1.37
N VAL A 35 24.71 27.16 -2.62
CA VAL A 35 24.19 26.17 -3.59
C VAL A 35 25.28 25.19 -4.00
N VAL A 36 26.49 25.69 -4.28
CA VAL A 36 27.65 24.86 -4.64
C VAL A 36 28.00 23.91 -3.49
N GLY A 37 28.07 24.42 -2.26
CA GLY A 37 28.31 23.60 -1.07
C GLY A 37 27.25 22.53 -0.87
N HIS A 38 25.97 22.87 -1.04
CA HIS A 38 24.89 21.89 -0.94
C HIS A 38 24.95 20.83 -2.05
N LEU A 39 25.26 21.20 -3.30
CA LEU A 39 25.42 20.24 -4.40
C LEU A 39 26.57 19.26 -4.14
N GLN A 40 27.67 19.74 -3.54
CA GLN A 40 28.76 18.86 -3.10
C GLN A 40 28.33 17.90 -1.99
N HIS A 41 27.64 18.39 -0.96
CA HIS A 41 27.05 17.55 0.09
C HIS A 41 26.11 16.48 -0.49
N LEU A 42 25.24 16.85 -1.43
CA LEU A 42 24.33 15.91 -2.10
C LEU A 42 25.07 14.85 -2.94
N ARG A 43 26.21 15.21 -3.54
CA ARG A 43 27.02 14.31 -4.35
C ARG A 43 27.87 13.36 -3.51
N VAL A 44 28.53 13.87 -2.48
CA VAL A 44 29.55 13.14 -1.71
C VAL A 44 28.93 12.36 -0.55
N GLU A 45 28.17 13.04 0.30
CA GLU A 45 27.61 12.43 1.51
C GLU A 45 26.32 11.66 1.21
N ARG A 46 25.41 12.27 0.43
CA ARG A 46 24.12 11.65 0.10
C ARG A 46 24.18 10.73 -1.13
N ARG A 47 25.31 10.74 -1.86
CA ARG A 47 25.60 9.90 -3.05
C ARG A 47 24.44 9.86 -4.04
N LEU A 48 23.79 11.01 -4.28
CA LEU A 48 22.68 11.07 -5.21
C LEU A 48 23.14 10.78 -6.65
N SER A 49 22.28 10.11 -7.42
CA SER A 49 22.55 9.80 -8.83
C SER A 49 22.84 11.08 -9.64
N ALA A 50 23.74 11.02 -10.63
CA ALA A 50 24.07 12.13 -11.51
C ALA A 50 22.84 12.83 -12.12
N LYS A 51 21.83 12.05 -12.55
CA LYS A 51 20.57 12.59 -13.08
C LYS A 51 19.78 13.42 -12.07
N THR A 52 19.80 13.04 -10.80
CA THR A 52 19.12 13.78 -9.73
C THR A 52 19.86 15.08 -9.43
N LEU A 53 21.20 15.04 -9.42
CA LEU A 53 22.04 16.23 -9.27
C LEU A 53 21.78 17.25 -10.40
N LEU A 54 21.73 16.80 -11.67
CA LEU A 54 21.40 17.68 -12.80
C LEU A 54 20.02 18.35 -12.66
N ASN A 55 19.00 17.59 -12.23
CA ASN A 55 17.67 18.15 -12.01
C ASN A 55 17.65 19.17 -10.85
N TYR A 56 18.47 18.96 -9.82
CA TYR A 56 18.55 19.83 -8.65
C TYR A 56 19.35 21.09 -8.96
N GLU A 57 20.45 20.97 -9.71
CA GLU A 57 21.22 22.11 -10.20
C GLU A 57 20.34 23.05 -11.03
N GLU A 58 19.55 22.50 -11.96
CA GLU A 58 18.60 23.28 -12.75
C GLU A 58 17.49 23.91 -11.88
N ALA A 59 17.07 23.24 -10.80
CA ALA A 59 16.15 23.83 -9.83
C ALA A 59 16.80 24.99 -9.06
N PHE A 60 18.07 24.88 -8.65
CA PHE A 60 18.79 25.93 -7.94
C PHE A 60 19.12 27.13 -8.82
N ARG A 61 19.42 26.90 -10.10
CA ARG A 61 19.57 27.98 -11.09
C ARG A 61 18.30 28.85 -11.16
N ARG A 62 17.13 28.21 -11.24
CA ARG A 62 15.83 28.92 -11.19
C ARG A 62 15.59 29.67 -9.88
N LEU A 63 16.08 29.15 -8.76
CA LEU A 63 16.01 29.83 -7.46
C LEU A 63 16.88 31.08 -7.46
N GLY A 64 18.13 30.98 -7.91
CA GLY A 64 19.06 32.10 -8.01
C GLY A 64 18.56 33.19 -8.93
N GLU A 65 18.08 32.83 -10.13
CA GLU A 65 17.48 33.78 -11.08
C GLU A 65 16.23 34.49 -10.52
N ALA A 66 15.41 33.77 -9.74
CA ALA A 66 14.22 34.36 -9.12
C ALA A 66 14.59 35.31 -7.98
N ALA A 67 15.56 34.92 -7.15
CA ALA A 67 16.08 35.70 -6.03
C ALA A 67 16.77 36.99 -6.51
N GLN A 68 17.63 36.89 -7.54
CA GLN A 68 18.29 38.04 -8.14
C GLN A 68 17.30 39.02 -8.77
N ARG A 69 16.30 38.50 -9.51
CA ARG A 69 15.28 39.34 -10.15
C ARG A 69 14.47 40.15 -9.13
N ASP A 70 14.22 39.57 -7.96
CA ASP A 70 13.44 40.21 -6.90
C ASP A 70 14.35 40.96 -5.90
N GLY A 71 15.67 40.98 -6.12
CA GLY A 71 16.64 41.69 -5.27
C GLY A 71 16.81 41.11 -3.86
N VAL A 72 16.55 39.81 -3.68
CA VAL A 72 16.56 39.14 -2.37
C VAL A 72 17.75 38.18 -2.28
N ALA A 73 18.58 38.32 -1.25
CA ALA A 73 19.64 37.34 -0.98
C ALA A 73 19.04 35.97 -0.61
N LEU A 74 19.68 34.87 -1.02
CA LEU A 74 19.16 33.52 -0.77
C LEU A 74 18.88 33.24 0.71
N ARG A 75 19.72 33.75 1.62
CA ARG A 75 19.56 33.62 3.07
C ARG A 75 18.42 34.45 3.66
N ALA A 76 17.93 35.47 2.93
CA ALA A 76 16.85 36.36 3.33
C ALA A 76 15.49 36.00 2.69
N VAL A 77 15.40 34.86 2.00
CA VAL A 77 14.17 34.44 1.34
C VAL A 77 13.09 34.09 2.37
N GLN A 78 11.86 34.54 2.09
CA GLN A 78 10.68 34.34 2.93
C GLN A 78 9.61 33.53 2.18
N PRO A 79 8.64 32.91 2.89
CA PRO A 79 7.62 32.07 2.27
C PRO A 79 6.76 32.76 1.19
N HIS A 80 6.61 34.08 1.24
CA HIS A 80 5.85 34.82 0.24
C HIS A 80 6.62 34.97 -1.08
N HIS A 81 7.95 35.13 -1.04
CA HIS A 81 8.81 35.12 -2.24
C HIS A 81 8.68 33.78 -2.97
N VAL A 82 8.79 32.65 -2.23
CA VAL A 82 8.70 31.31 -2.81
C VAL A 82 7.33 31.06 -3.46
N ARG A 83 6.23 31.48 -2.81
CA ARG A 83 4.87 31.41 -3.39
C ARG A 83 4.76 32.22 -4.69
N HIS A 84 5.30 33.43 -4.71
CA HIS A 84 5.30 34.28 -5.90
C HIS A 84 6.11 33.67 -7.05
N TRP A 85 7.30 33.12 -6.78
CA TRP A 85 8.13 32.46 -7.79
C TRP A 85 7.49 31.19 -8.35
N MET A 86 6.81 30.39 -7.51
CA MET A 86 6.04 29.24 -7.98
C MET A 86 4.93 29.64 -8.94
N ALA A 87 4.17 30.70 -8.60
CA ALA A 87 3.11 31.22 -9.45
C ALA A 87 3.67 31.66 -10.81
N ARG A 88 4.83 32.33 -10.80
CA ARG A 88 5.55 32.77 -12.01
C ARG A 88 6.03 31.59 -12.86
N LEU A 89 6.62 30.56 -12.26
CA LEU A 89 7.05 29.34 -12.96
C LEU A 89 5.86 28.61 -13.60
N HIS A 90 4.74 28.55 -12.89
CA HIS A 90 3.51 27.96 -13.41
C HIS A 90 2.91 28.77 -14.57
N ALA A 91 2.88 30.11 -14.44
CA ALA A 91 2.44 31.01 -15.50
C ALA A 91 3.36 30.97 -16.73
N GLY A 92 4.66 30.75 -16.53
CA GLY A 92 5.65 30.52 -17.60
C GLY A 92 5.56 29.14 -18.26
N GLY A 93 4.52 28.35 -17.96
CA GLY A 93 4.26 27.06 -18.62
C GLY A 93 5.04 25.87 -18.03
N LEU A 94 5.73 26.04 -16.91
CA LEU A 94 6.45 24.92 -16.28
C LEU A 94 5.46 23.89 -15.72
N ALA A 95 5.63 22.63 -16.12
CA ALA A 95 4.71 21.56 -15.72
C ALA A 95 4.65 21.40 -14.18
N PRO A 96 3.47 21.09 -13.60
CA PRO A 96 3.30 20.92 -12.15
C PRO A 96 4.30 19.94 -11.49
N ARG A 97 4.70 18.91 -12.22
CA ARG A 97 5.70 17.93 -11.77
C ARG A 97 7.11 18.53 -11.66
N SER A 98 7.48 19.41 -12.57
CA SER A 98 8.77 20.11 -12.56
C SER A 98 8.82 21.13 -11.43
N ILE A 99 7.70 21.82 -11.16
CA ILE A 99 7.56 22.71 -9.99
C ILE A 99 7.70 21.92 -8.68
N ALA A 100 7.11 20.72 -8.60
CA ALA A 100 7.26 19.86 -7.43
C ALA A 100 8.72 19.42 -7.18
N ILE A 101 9.48 19.13 -8.25
CA ILE A 101 10.91 18.82 -8.15
C ILE A 101 11.69 20.05 -7.67
N ALA A 102 11.40 21.23 -8.23
CA ALA A 102 12.05 22.47 -7.82
C ALA A 102 11.83 22.76 -6.32
N LEU A 103 10.59 22.67 -5.84
CA LEU A 103 10.28 22.83 -4.42
C LEU A 103 10.98 21.80 -3.53
N SER A 104 11.09 20.55 -3.99
CA SER A 104 11.82 19.51 -3.25
C SER A 104 13.31 19.86 -3.12
N ALA A 105 13.93 20.35 -4.19
CA ALA A 105 15.33 20.77 -4.19
C ALA A 105 15.52 21.99 -3.27
N TRP A 106 14.70 23.03 -3.42
CA TRP A 106 14.79 24.24 -2.60
C TRP A 106 14.59 23.93 -1.11
N ARG A 107 13.62 23.07 -0.77
CA ARG A 107 13.40 22.64 0.61
C ARG A 107 14.61 21.91 1.19
N GLY A 108 15.30 21.10 0.37
CA GLY A 108 16.54 20.43 0.75
C GLY A 108 17.65 21.43 1.07
N LEU A 109 17.85 22.42 0.20
CA LEU A 109 18.83 23.49 0.40
C LEU A 109 18.59 24.26 1.70
N TYR A 110 17.37 24.75 1.92
CA TYR A 110 17.06 25.55 3.12
C TYR A 110 17.08 24.74 4.42
N ARG A 111 16.82 23.42 4.35
CA ARG A 111 17.04 22.54 5.50
C ARG A 111 18.52 22.40 5.83
N TRP A 112 19.35 22.20 4.80
CA TRP A 112 20.81 22.13 4.98
C TRP A 112 21.37 23.46 5.51
N LEU A 113 20.94 24.59 4.96
CA LEU A 113 21.32 25.91 5.48
C LEU A 113 20.88 26.15 6.93
N GLY A 114 19.73 25.59 7.33
CA GLY A 114 19.28 25.64 8.71
C GLY A 114 20.18 24.84 9.66
N HIS A 115 20.60 23.64 9.25
CA HIS A 115 21.57 22.83 10.02
C HIS A 115 22.94 23.50 10.13
N GLU A 116 23.37 24.22 9.10
CA GLU A 116 24.61 25.02 9.07
C GLU A 116 24.47 26.36 9.83
N GLY A 117 23.31 26.66 10.45
CA GLY A 117 23.05 27.90 11.17
C GLY A 117 22.99 29.16 10.28
N ARG A 118 22.88 29.01 8.96
CA ARG A 118 22.91 30.12 7.98
C ARG A 118 21.54 30.75 7.73
N VAL A 119 20.46 30.08 8.14
CA VAL A 119 19.08 30.60 8.10
C VAL A 119 18.31 30.18 9.35
N ALA A 120 17.44 31.06 9.84
CA ALA A 120 16.63 30.79 11.04
C ALA A 120 15.40 29.90 10.77
N LEU A 121 14.88 29.90 9.53
CA LEU A 121 13.69 29.14 9.16
C LEU A 121 13.77 28.69 7.69
N ASN A 122 13.08 27.59 7.37
CA ASN A 122 12.97 27.12 5.99
C ASN A 122 11.78 27.78 5.27
N PRO A 123 11.99 28.71 4.32
CA PRO A 123 10.92 29.43 3.64
C PRO A 123 10.07 28.56 2.70
N VAL A 124 10.50 27.32 2.43
CA VAL A 124 9.83 26.37 1.53
C VAL A 124 9.01 25.32 2.29
N GLU A 125 9.13 25.30 3.62
CA GLU A 125 8.39 24.38 4.48
C GLU A 125 6.88 24.66 4.42
N GLY A 126 6.06 23.61 4.36
CA GLY A 126 4.60 23.73 4.24
C GLY A 126 4.05 24.14 2.85
N LEU A 127 4.87 24.59 1.90
CA LEU A 127 4.42 24.96 0.56
C LEU A 127 4.11 23.74 -0.33
N ARG A 128 2.95 23.76 -1.00
CA ARG A 128 2.46 22.67 -1.86
C ARG A 128 2.54 23.04 -3.34
N ALA A 129 3.12 22.16 -4.14
CA ALA A 129 3.13 22.30 -5.60
C ALA A 129 1.70 22.27 -6.19
N PRO A 130 1.48 22.89 -7.37
CA PRO A 130 0.21 22.76 -8.10
C PRO A 130 -0.16 21.29 -8.32
N ARG A 131 -1.45 20.98 -8.23
CA ARG A 131 -1.94 19.61 -8.32
C ARG A 131 -1.68 19.05 -9.71
N ALA A 132 -0.65 18.21 -9.83
CA ALA A 132 -0.44 17.42 -11.04
C ALA A 132 -1.63 16.47 -11.25
N ALA A 133 -2.06 16.30 -12.50
CA ALA A 133 -3.02 15.27 -12.84
C ALA A 133 -2.49 13.92 -12.33
N LYS A 134 -3.32 13.20 -11.55
CA LYS A 134 -2.97 11.85 -11.08
C LYS A 134 -2.77 10.98 -12.33
N PRO A 135 -1.58 10.41 -12.57
CA PRO A 135 -1.46 9.42 -13.62
C PRO A 135 -2.36 8.24 -13.28
N LEU A 136 -3.00 7.67 -14.29
CA LEU A 136 -3.79 6.45 -14.18
C LEU A 136 -2.93 5.32 -13.57
N PRO A 137 -3.53 4.31 -12.92
CA PRO A 137 -2.84 3.08 -12.53
C PRO A 137 -2.12 2.49 -13.75
N LYS A 138 -0.83 2.15 -13.57
CA LYS A 138 0.13 1.94 -14.67
C LYS A 138 0.41 0.48 -15.02
N ALA A 139 -0.22 -0.48 -14.35
CA ALA A 139 0.06 -1.89 -14.59
C ALA A 139 -0.72 -2.38 -15.81
N LEU A 140 0.00 -2.94 -16.78
CA LEU A 140 -0.56 -3.71 -17.87
C LEU A 140 -1.06 -5.04 -17.29
N SER A 141 -2.28 -5.49 -17.60
CA SER A 141 -2.72 -6.85 -17.22
C SER A 141 -1.91 -7.89 -18.00
N VAL A 142 -1.91 -9.14 -17.54
CA VAL A 142 -1.26 -10.25 -18.26
C VAL A 142 -1.81 -10.35 -19.68
N ASP A 143 -3.13 -10.30 -19.86
CA ASP A 143 -3.77 -10.34 -21.18
C ASP A 143 -3.34 -9.18 -22.07
N HIS A 144 -3.19 -7.98 -21.52
CA HIS A 144 -2.71 -6.82 -22.27
C HIS A 144 -1.21 -6.92 -22.61
N ALA A 145 -0.40 -7.56 -21.75
CA ALA A 145 1.01 -7.81 -22.02
C ALA A 145 1.19 -8.86 -23.12
N VAL A 146 0.39 -9.93 -23.09
CA VAL A 146 0.32 -10.96 -24.14
C VAL A 146 -0.15 -10.34 -25.45
N ALA A 147 -1.25 -9.58 -25.44
CA ALA A 147 -1.73 -8.89 -26.64
C ALA A 147 -0.70 -7.92 -27.23
N LEU A 148 0.10 -7.25 -26.39
CA LEU A 148 1.18 -6.37 -26.85
C LEU A 148 2.37 -7.15 -27.41
N ALA A 149 2.67 -8.33 -26.86
CA ALA A 149 3.73 -9.23 -27.32
C ALA A 149 3.36 -9.92 -28.64
N ASP A 150 2.09 -10.34 -28.78
CA ASP A 150 1.56 -11.03 -29.96
C ASP A 150 1.24 -10.08 -31.12
N HIS A 151 1.10 -8.78 -30.85
CA HIS A 151 0.87 -7.81 -31.90
C HIS A 151 2.00 -7.84 -32.95
N ARG A 152 1.60 -7.84 -34.22
CA ARG A 152 2.49 -7.74 -35.38
C ARG A 152 2.05 -6.58 -36.23
N GLN A 153 2.95 -5.66 -36.52
CA GLN A 153 2.71 -4.64 -37.52
C GLN A 153 2.96 -5.23 -38.91
N VAL A 154 1.90 -5.41 -39.70
CA VAL A 154 1.97 -5.99 -41.05
C VAL A 154 2.40 -4.96 -42.11
N ASP A 155 2.05 -3.68 -41.91
CA ASP A 155 2.28 -2.59 -42.88
C ASP A 155 3.49 -1.69 -42.50
N GLY A 156 4.62 -2.26 -42.08
CA GLY A 156 5.77 -1.51 -41.56
C GLY A 156 7.14 -1.98 -42.02
N ASP A 157 8.20 -1.24 -41.66
CA ASP A 157 9.60 -1.69 -41.87
C ASP A 157 9.86 -2.91 -40.98
N ALA A 158 10.03 -4.07 -41.61
CA ALA A 158 10.22 -5.37 -40.95
C ALA A 158 11.36 -5.35 -39.92
N ARG A 159 12.42 -4.55 -40.17
CA ARG A 159 13.56 -4.41 -39.26
C ARG A 159 13.19 -3.68 -37.99
N LEU A 160 12.40 -2.62 -38.12
CA LEU A 160 11.93 -1.85 -36.98
C LEU A 160 10.87 -2.62 -36.18
N GLU A 161 10.07 -3.46 -36.84
CA GLU A 161 9.13 -4.35 -36.16
C GLU A 161 9.85 -5.44 -35.36
N ALA A 162 10.88 -6.08 -35.93
CA ALA A 162 11.71 -7.04 -35.20
C ALA A 162 12.35 -6.41 -33.95
N ARG A 163 12.85 -5.17 -34.08
CA ARG A 163 13.33 -4.38 -32.94
C ARG A 163 12.23 -4.19 -31.90
N ASP A 164 11.08 -3.68 -32.31
CA ASP A 164 10.02 -3.25 -31.39
C ASP A 164 9.33 -4.46 -30.72
N ARG A 165 9.30 -5.62 -31.38
CA ARG A 165 8.93 -6.91 -30.79
C ARG A 165 9.93 -7.33 -29.71
N CYS A 166 11.23 -7.30 -30.02
CA CYS A 166 12.27 -7.62 -29.05
C CYS A 166 12.24 -6.70 -27.81
N LEU A 167 11.96 -5.40 -28.02
CA LEU A 167 11.74 -4.46 -26.92
C LEU A 167 10.62 -4.91 -25.96
N VAL A 168 9.49 -5.37 -26.50
CA VAL A 168 8.33 -5.80 -25.70
C VAL A 168 8.64 -7.09 -24.96
N GLU A 169 9.23 -8.08 -25.62
CA GLU A 169 9.60 -9.36 -25.00
C GLU A 169 10.58 -9.18 -23.84
N LEU A 170 11.60 -8.34 -23.99
CA LEU A 170 12.55 -8.07 -22.91
C LEU A 170 11.95 -7.25 -21.76
N LEU A 171 11.00 -6.34 -22.03
CA LEU A 171 10.37 -5.55 -20.97
C LEU A 171 9.34 -6.34 -20.18
N TYR A 172 8.48 -7.11 -20.86
CA TYR A 172 7.35 -7.80 -20.24
C TYR A 172 7.62 -9.28 -19.99
N GLY A 173 8.30 -9.97 -20.91
CA GLY A 173 8.71 -11.36 -20.76
C GLY A 173 9.86 -11.53 -19.75
N CYS A 174 10.86 -10.63 -19.76
CA CYS A 174 11.99 -10.69 -18.82
C CYS A 174 11.82 -9.73 -17.62
N GLY A 175 10.90 -8.77 -17.68
CA GLY A 175 10.68 -7.83 -16.58
C GLY A 175 11.79 -6.77 -16.44
N LEU A 176 12.52 -6.47 -17.51
CA LEU A 176 13.50 -5.38 -17.52
C LEU A 176 12.83 -4.02 -17.37
N ARG A 177 13.51 -3.08 -16.71
CA ARG A 177 13.08 -1.67 -16.71
C ARG A 177 13.51 -1.01 -18.01
N VAL A 178 12.76 -0.01 -18.48
CA VAL A 178 13.13 0.78 -19.68
C VAL A 178 14.55 1.35 -19.61
N ALA A 179 15.03 1.75 -18.43
CA ALA A 179 16.39 2.24 -18.27
C ALA A 179 17.45 1.13 -18.36
N GLU A 180 17.12 -0.08 -17.90
CA GLU A 180 17.98 -1.26 -17.98
C GLU A 180 18.08 -1.71 -19.45
N LEU A 181 16.94 -1.80 -20.15
CA LEU A 181 16.86 -2.17 -21.56
C LEU A 181 17.66 -1.22 -22.47
N VAL A 182 17.54 0.09 -22.25
CA VAL A 182 18.27 1.09 -23.06
C VAL A 182 19.78 1.06 -22.81
N GLY A 183 20.19 0.56 -21.65
CA GLY A 183 21.59 0.39 -21.28
C GLY A 183 22.25 -0.88 -21.84
N LEU A 184 21.49 -1.76 -22.51
CA LEU A 184 22.05 -2.99 -23.07
C LEU A 184 22.91 -2.71 -24.29
N ASP A 185 24.05 -3.38 -24.36
CA ASP A 185 24.98 -3.38 -25.49
C ASP A 185 25.00 -4.77 -26.15
N VAL A 186 25.38 -4.81 -27.42
CA VAL A 186 25.44 -6.06 -28.20
C VAL A 186 26.52 -6.99 -27.67
N THR A 187 27.66 -6.43 -27.28
CA THR A 187 28.80 -7.17 -26.73
C THR A 187 29.12 -6.68 -25.32
N PRO A 188 29.53 -7.59 -24.42
CA PRO A 188 30.03 -7.20 -23.10
C PRO A 188 31.33 -6.40 -23.24
N GLY A 189 31.47 -5.33 -22.46
CA GLY A 189 32.67 -4.50 -22.43
C GLY A 189 32.82 -3.73 -21.12
N GLY A 190 34.02 -3.23 -20.82
CA GLY A 190 34.33 -2.55 -19.55
C GLY A 190 33.48 -1.31 -19.25
N GLY A 191 32.89 -0.68 -20.28
CA GLY A 191 31.97 0.45 -20.17
C GLY A 191 30.48 0.13 -20.34
N ALA A 192 30.12 -1.13 -20.62
CA ALA A 192 28.74 -1.50 -20.91
C ALA A 192 27.86 -1.45 -19.65
N LEU A 193 26.70 -0.80 -19.75
CA LEU A 193 25.72 -0.73 -18.65
C LEU A 193 24.92 -2.03 -18.49
N GLY A 194 24.94 -2.88 -19.51
CA GLY A 194 24.41 -4.24 -19.48
C GLY A 194 24.61 -4.97 -20.82
N TRP A 195 24.43 -6.28 -20.82
CA TRP A 195 24.44 -7.14 -22.00
C TRP A 195 23.53 -8.35 -21.78
N ILE A 196 23.27 -9.12 -22.83
CA ILE A 196 22.54 -10.38 -22.73
C ILE A 196 23.52 -11.52 -23.00
N ASP A 197 23.69 -12.40 -22.02
CA ASP A 197 24.33 -13.69 -22.18
C ASP A 197 23.32 -14.68 -22.80
N ARG A 198 23.56 -15.04 -24.05
CA ARG A 198 22.68 -15.93 -24.81
C ARG A 198 22.89 -17.40 -24.45
N ALA A 199 24.08 -17.77 -23.96
CA ALA A 199 24.38 -19.16 -23.60
C ALA A 199 23.68 -19.53 -22.29
N ASP A 200 23.74 -18.63 -21.31
CA ASP A 200 23.13 -18.83 -20.00
C ASP A 200 21.70 -18.29 -19.90
N ALA A 201 21.18 -17.71 -20.99
CA ALA A 201 19.86 -17.09 -21.05
C ALA A 201 19.65 -16.04 -19.93
N GLU A 202 20.64 -15.18 -19.71
CA GLU A 202 20.62 -14.13 -18.68
C GLU A 202 20.88 -12.73 -19.26
N ALA A 203 20.14 -11.73 -18.79
CA ALA A 203 20.42 -10.32 -19.04
C ALA A 203 21.11 -9.71 -17.81
N HIS A 204 22.36 -9.29 -17.98
CA HIS A 204 23.10 -8.57 -16.94
C HIS A 204 22.84 -7.08 -17.08
N VAL A 205 22.29 -6.44 -16.05
CA VAL A 205 21.88 -5.03 -16.11
C VAL A 205 22.31 -4.26 -14.87
N LEU A 206 22.56 -2.95 -15.05
CA LEU A 206 22.80 -2.02 -13.96
C LEU A 206 21.48 -1.45 -13.42
N GLY A 207 21.07 -1.92 -12.24
CA GLY A 207 19.84 -1.52 -11.57
C GLY A 207 19.92 -0.19 -10.81
N LYS A 208 18.82 0.18 -10.13
CA LYS A 208 18.75 1.40 -9.30
C LYS A 208 19.83 1.38 -8.21
N GLY A 209 20.63 2.45 -8.14
CA GLY A 209 21.76 2.56 -7.21
C GLY A 209 23.06 2.00 -7.76
N SER A 210 23.17 1.81 -9.09
CA SER A 210 24.36 1.29 -9.77
C SER A 210 24.76 -0.13 -9.32
N LYS A 211 23.79 -0.95 -8.89
CA LYS A 211 24.02 -2.35 -8.53
C LYS A 211 23.76 -3.25 -9.73
N ARG A 212 24.70 -4.15 -10.05
CA ARG A 212 24.51 -5.16 -11.10
C ARG A 212 23.52 -6.22 -10.63
N ARG A 213 22.68 -6.72 -11.55
CA ARG A 213 21.84 -7.88 -11.34
C ARG A 213 21.68 -8.65 -12.65
N SER A 214 21.56 -9.97 -12.56
CA SER A 214 21.12 -10.83 -13.67
C SER A 214 19.60 -10.99 -13.66
N VAL A 215 19.02 -11.12 -14.85
CA VAL A 215 17.58 -11.37 -15.04
C VAL A 215 17.42 -12.48 -16.09
N PRO A 216 16.70 -13.57 -15.81
CA PRO A 216 16.52 -14.64 -16.78
C PRO A 216 15.77 -14.15 -18.02
N VAL A 217 16.20 -14.62 -19.19
CA VAL A 217 15.65 -14.30 -20.50
C VAL A 217 14.90 -15.52 -21.03
N GLY A 218 13.58 -15.40 -21.18
CA GLY A 218 12.76 -16.51 -21.66
C GLY A 218 13.00 -16.83 -23.14
N ARG A 219 12.63 -18.05 -23.56
CA ARG A 219 12.79 -18.54 -24.94
C ARG A 219 12.20 -17.60 -26.02
N ALA A 220 11.01 -17.03 -25.77
CA ALA A 220 10.38 -16.08 -26.69
C ALA A 220 11.19 -14.78 -26.86
N ALA A 221 11.83 -14.32 -25.77
CA ALA A 221 12.68 -13.14 -25.80
C ALA A 221 14.03 -13.39 -26.47
N LEU A 222 14.62 -14.59 -26.29
CA LEU A 222 15.80 -15.01 -27.05
C LEU A 222 15.50 -15.12 -28.56
N ALA A 223 14.37 -15.71 -28.93
CA ALA A 223 13.96 -15.78 -30.34
C ALA A 223 13.77 -14.38 -30.95
N ALA A 224 13.09 -13.48 -30.25
CA ALA A 224 12.93 -12.10 -30.70
C ALA A 224 14.25 -11.31 -30.73
N LEU A 225 15.19 -11.62 -29.84
CA LEU A 225 16.53 -11.06 -29.83
C LEU A 225 17.32 -11.50 -31.07
N ASP A 226 17.24 -12.78 -31.42
CA ASP A 226 17.93 -13.35 -32.58
C ASP A 226 17.38 -12.76 -33.89
N ASP A 227 16.05 -12.66 -34.01
CA ASP A 227 15.36 -12.00 -35.13
C ASP A 227 15.83 -10.54 -35.31
N TRP A 228 16.01 -9.81 -34.19
CA TRP A 228 16.47 -8.44 -34.22
C TRP A 228 17.96 -8.34 -34.56
N LEU A 229 18.83 -9.16 -33.96
CA LEU A 229 20.27 -9.14 -34.20
C LEU A 229 20.61 -9.45 -35.68
N ALA A 230 19.86 -10.35 -36.32
CA ALA A 230 19.98 -10.65 -37.74
C ALA A 230 19.76 -9.40 -38.63
N GLN A 231 18.97 -8.44 -38.17
CA GLN A 231 18.57 -7.24 -38.93
C GLN A 231 19.29 -5.96 -38.48
N ARG A 232 19.76 -5.93 -37.22
CA ARG A 232 20.35 -4.75 -36.56
C ARG A 232 21.49 -4.13 -37.37
N GLY A 233 22.36 -4.96 -37.96
CA GLY A 233 23.51 -4.50 -38.73
C GLY A 233 23.15 -3.58 -39.92
N SER A 234 21.95 -3.73 -40.47
CA SER A 234 21.45 -2.88 -41.58
C SER A 234 20.83 -1.55 -41.12
N VAL A 235 20.71 -1.33 -39.81
CA VAL A 235 20.05 -0.14 -39.22
C VAL A 235 21.01 0.68 -38.36
N ALA A 236 21.93 0.01 -37.64
CA ALA A 236 22.86 0.67 -36.74
C ALA A 236 23.92 1.51 -37.49
N GLN A 237 24.36 2.62 -36.88
CA GLN A 237 25.55 3.33 -37.35
C GLN A 237 26.79 2.46 -37.12
N VAL A 238 27.84 2.71 -37.91
CA VAL A 238 29.16 2.08 -37.72
C VAL A 238 29.61 2.29 -36.27
N ASP A 239 30.11 1.23 -35.65
CA ASP A 239 30.61 1.19 -34.25
C ASP A 239 29.60 1.55 -33.15
N GLU A 240 28.29 1.61 -33.41
CA GLU A 240 27.30 1.82 -32.34
C GLU A 240 27.18 0.54 -31.48
N PRO A 241 27.52 0.57 -30.17
CA PRO A 241 27.47 -0.62 -29.31
C PRO A 241 26.06 -0.96 -28.80
N ALA A 242 25.11 -0.02 -28.86
CA ALA A 242 23.79 -0.19 -28.25
C ALA A 242 22.98 -1.35 -28.84
N LEU A 243 22.44 -2.23 -28.01
CA LEU A 243 21.59 -3.32 -28.48
C LEU A 243 20.38 -2.79 -29.27
N PHE A 244 19.78 -1.69 -28.81
CA PHE A 244 18.62 -1.08 -29.44
C PHE A 244 18.93 0.30 -30.02
N VAL A 245 18.79 0.42 -31.34
CA VAL A 245 19.01 1.67 -32.09
C VAL A 245 17.72 2.24 -32.65
N SER A 246 17.68 3.56 -32.81
CA SER A 246 16.62 4.31 -33.48
C SER A 246 16.64 4.08 -35.00
N ARG A 247 15.66 4.61 -35.72
CA ARG A 247 15.65 4.58 -37.21
C ARG A 247 16.85 5.30 -37.85
N HIS A 248 17.55 6.13 -37.08
CA HIS A 248 18.76 6.84 -37.52
C HIS A 248 20.05 6.12 -37.07
N GLY A 249 19.93 4.89 -36.57
CA GLY A 249 21.07 4.03 -36.22
C GLY A 249 21.80 4.35 -34.91
N ARG A 250 21.32 5.32 -34.12
CA ARG A 250 21.85 5.68 -32.78
C ARG A 250 21.06 5.05 -31.64
N ARG A 251 21.66 4.81 -30.48
CA ARG A 251 20.99 4.30 -29.26
C ARG A 251 19.61 4.91 -28.99
N LEU A 252 18.61 4.06 -28.71
CA LEU A 252 17.28 4.50 -28.28
C LEU A 252 17.32 5.16 -26.89
N THR A 253 16.59 6.25 -26.72
CA THR A 253 16.37 6.85 -25.41
C THR A 253 15.15 6.27 -24.69
N ALA A 254 15.13 6.35 -23.36
CA ALA A 254 13.99 5.92 -22.56
C ALA A 254 12.67 6.64 -22.92
N SER A 255 12.74 7.87 -23.45
CA SER A 255 11.56 8.59 -23.94
C SER A 255 11.03 7.97 -25.23
N GLN A 256 11.93 7.68 -26.18
CA GLN A 256 11.57 7.04 -27.45
C GLN A 256 10.98 5.65 -27.24
N VAL A 257 11.54 4.83 -26.34
CA VAL A 257 10.97 3.52 -25.98
C VAL A 257 9.54 3.67 -25.45
N ARG A 258 9.28 4.64 -24.55
CA ARG A 258 7.93 4.87 -24.02
C ARG A 258 6.94 5.32 -25.09
N THR A 259 7.36 6.19 -26.00
CA THR A 259 6.53 6.63 -27.12
C THR A 259 6.17 5.45 -28.02
N ARG A 260 7.14 4.61 -28.37
CA ARG A 260 6.93 3.41 -29.18
C ARG A 260 5.99 2.41 -28.54
N LEU A 261 6.21 2.10 -27.25
CA LEU A 261 5.31 1.20 -26.51
C LEU A 261 3.87 1.73 -26.47
N LYS A 262 3.71 3.06 -26.36
CA LYS A 262 2.39 3.69 -26.40
C LYS A 262 1.74 3.56 -27.78
N GLU A 263 2.49 3.79 -28.85
CA GLU A 263 2.00 3.62 -30.23
C GLU A 263 1.62 2.17 -30.51
N ARG A 264 2.51 1.22 -30.18
CA ARG A 264 2.26 -0.22 -30.32
C ARG A 264 1.07 -0.71 -29.50
N ALA A 265 0.89 -0.18 -28.30
CA ALA A 265 -0.29 -0.48 -27.47
C ALA A 265 -1.59 0.02 -28.13
N ILE A 266 -1.58 1.22 -28.71
CA ILE A 266 -2.74 1.75 -29.45
C ILE A 266 -3.06 0.86 -30.65
N GLN A 267 -2.04 0.44 -31.40
CA GLN A 267 -2.18 -0.45 -32.57
C GLN A 267 -2.66 -1.85 -32.17
N ALA A 268 -2.24 -2.37 -31.01
CA ALA A 268 -2.72 -3.61 -30.41
C ALA A 268 -4.14 -3.52 -29.82
N GLY A 269 -4.85 -2.40 -30.02
CA GLY A 269 -6.21 -2.21 -29.51
C GLY A 269 -6.31 -1.86 -28.02
N LEU A 270 -5.17 -1.66 -27.35
CA LEU A 270 -5.11 -1.30 -25.93
C LEU A 270 -5.39 0.20 -25.78
N ARG A 271 -6.67 0.58 -25.75
CA ARG A 271 -7.08 1.98 -25.53
C ARG A 271 -6.64 2.42 -24.13
N PRO A 272 -6.19 3.68 -23.94
CA PRO A 272 -6.08 4.24 -22.61
C PRO A 272 -7.47 4.21 -21.97
N MET A 273 -7.61 3.40 -20.92
CA MET A 273 -8.88 3.17 -20.23
C MET A 273 -9.40 4.50 -19.68
N CYS A 274 -10.36 5.11 -20.38
CA CYS A 274 -11.07 6.30 -19.94
C CYS A 274 -12.19 5.86 -19.00
N THR A 275 -11.92 5.80 -17.69
CA THR A 275 -12.98 5.61 -16.68
C THR A 275 -13.68 6.94 -16.39
N ARG A 276 -14.29 7.56 -17.42
CA ARG A 276 -15.39 8.49 -17.19
C ARG A 276 -16.70 7.73 -17.29
N THR A 277 -17.15 7.22 -16.16
CA THR A 277 -18.58 7.08 -15.89
C THR A 277 -19.15 8.48 -15.75
N CYS A 278 -19.47 9.14 -16.87
CA CYS A 278 -20.17 10.42 -16.87
C CYS A 278 -20.97 10.61 -18.14
N CYS A 279 -21.94 9.74 -18.38
CA CYS A 279 -23.30 10.06 -18.83
C CYS A 279 -24.08 8.75 -19.00
N GLY A 280 -25.02 8.51 -18.09
CA GLY A 280 -26.03 7.48 -18.27
C GLY A 280 -27.04 7.95 -19.32
N THR A 281 -26.78 7.61 -20.58
CA THR A 281 -27.81 7.48 -21.62
C THR A 281 -27.30 6.47 -22.64
N ALA A 282 -28.08 5.44 -22.92
CA ALA A 282 -27.80 4.53 -24.03
C ALA A 282 -27.90 5.30 -25.35
N MET A 283 -26.87 5.25 -26.19
CA MET A 283 -26.97 5.57 -27.61
C MET A 283 -26.13 4.59 -28.45
N PRO A 284 -26.51 4.37 -29.73
CA PRO A 284 -26.38 3.09 -30.39
C PRO A 284 -25.03 2.87 -31.08
N ARG A 285 -24.81 1.59 -31.43
CA ARG A 285 -23.69 1.04 -32.20
C ARG A 285 -23.61 1.64 -33.61
N THR A 286 -22.95 2.79 -33.79
CA THR A 286 -22.38 3.19 -35.09
C THR A 286 -21.26 4.21 -34.89
N CYS A 287 -20.01 3.73 -34.84
CA CYS A 287 -18.86 4.50 -35.33
C CYS A 287 -17.71 3.52 -35.60
N CYS A 288 -17.74 2.94 -36.80
CA CYS A 288 -16.60 2.31 -37.43
C CYS A 288 -15.86 3.36 -38.27
N SER A 289 -14.51 3.30 -38.23
CA SER A 289 -13.53 3.95 -39.12
C SER A 289 -12.97 5.36 -38.80
N PRO A 290 -11.72 5.65 -39.26
CA PRO A 290 -10.71 6.40 -38.51
C PRO A 290 -10.40 7.81 -39.05
N ALA A 291 -9.76 8.61 -38.19
CA ALA A 291 -9.10 9.91 -38.44
C ALA A 291 -9.98 11.08 -38.93
N ALA A 292 -10.50 11.88 -37.97
CA ALA A 292 -10.48 13.35 -38.03
C ALA A 292 -10.86 13.95 -36.65
N THR A 293 -9.95 14.75 -36.10
CA THR A 293 -10.18 15.93 -35.22
C THR A 293 -11.52 16.00 -34.45
N CYS A 294 -11.54 15.53 -33.20
CA CYS A 294 -12.50 16.07 -32.21
C CYS A 294 -11.89 17.34 -31.59
N ALA A 295 -12.14 18.47 -32.25
CA ALA A 295 -11.84 19.80 -31.74
C ALA A 295 -12.98 20.24 -30.81
N LEU A 296 -12.86 20.02 -29.50
CA LEU A 296 -13.73 20.66 -28.49
C LEU A 296 -13.10 20.59 -27.10
N CYS A 297 -12.06 21.40 -26.88
CA CYS A 297 -11.81 22.07 -25.59
C CYS A 297 -10.75 23.17 -25.74
N ARG A 298 -11.12 24.30 -26.36
CA ARG A 298 -10.45 25.58 -26.09
C ARG A 298 -11.41 26.45 -25.28
N SER A 299 -11.03 26.68 -24.03
CA SER A 299 -11.35 27.83 -23.15
C SER A 299 -12.66 28.58 -23.40
N CYS A 300 -13.56 28.58 -22.42
CA CYS A 300 -14.27 29.81 -22.05
C CYS A 300 -14.75 29.78 -20.60
N TRP A 301 -14.36 30.83 -19.90
CA TRP A 301 -15.04 31.41 -18.76
C TRP A 301 -16.40 31.95 -19.22
N GLY A 302 -17.41 31.86 -18.36
CA GLY A 302 -18.72 32.48 -18.60
C GLY A 302 -19.83 31.72 -17.88
N THR A 303 -20.38 32.31 -16.83
CA THR A 303 -21.71 31.96 -16.32
C THR A 303 -22.78 32.18 -17.39
N PRO A 304 -23.76 31.28 -17.52
CA PRO A 304 -25.09 31.72 -17.96
C PRO A 304 -26.18 31.37 -16.95
N THR A 305 -26.92 32.42 -16.69
CA THR A 305 -28.28 32.56 -16.20
C THR A 305 -29.31 31.64 -16.89
N SER A 306 -30.31 31.27 -16.09
CA SER A 306 -31.70 30.90 -16.45
C SER A 306 -32.04 29.46 -16.88
N ARG A 307 -33.15 28.99 -16.29
CA ARG A 307 -33.85 27.70 -16.46
C ARG A 307 -34.61 27.61 -17.79
N PRO A 308 -34.88 26.38 -18.30
CA PRO A 308 -36.08 26.11 -19.07
C PRO A 308 -37.15 25.38 -18.26
N ARG A 309 -38.39 25.58 -18.73
CA ARG A 309 -39.69 25.29 -18.12
C ARG A 309 -40.13 23.82 -18.25
N ARG A 310 -41.08 23.48 -17.37
CA ARG A 310 -41.95 22.30 -17.30
C ARG A 310 -42.58 21.91 -18.65
N SER A 311 -42.72 20.60 -18.84
CA SER A 311 -43.92 19.99 -19.44
C SER A 311 -44.25 18.68 -18.70
N THR A 312 -45.48 18.62 -18.19
CA THR A 312 -46.17 17.44 -17.65
C THR A 312 -46.69 16.56 -18.79
N PRO A 313 -46.89 15.26 -18.54
CA PRO A 313 -48.10 14.59 -19.01
C PRO A 313 -48.90 13.95 -17.87
N SER A 314 -50.22 14.06 -17.99
CA SER A 314 -51.27 13.52 -17.12
C SER A 314 -51.71 12.12 -17.52
N SER A 315 -51.91 11.29 -16.48
CA SER A 315 -52.91 10.23 -16.28
C SER A 315 -53.41 9.35 -17.44
N THR A 316 -53.39 8.04 -17.20
CA THR A 316 -54.60 7.18 -17.28
C THR A 316 -54.48 5.98 -16.35
N SER A 317 -55.64 5.60 -15.81
CA SER A 317 -55.98 4.65 -14.75
C SER A 317 -55.88 3.15 -15.09
N SER A 318 -55.66 2.29 -14.09
CA SER A 318 -56.37 1.00 -13.98
C SER A 318 -56.43 0.47 -12.53
N THR A 319 -57.66 0.49 -12.02
CA THR A 319 -58.40 -0.43 -11.12
C THR A 319 -57.72 -1.61 -10.36
N TRP A 320 -57.73 -1.50 -9.01
CA TRP A 320 -58.27 -2.39 -7.92
C TRP A 320 -58.16 -3.94 -7.96
N PRO A 321 -58.33 -4.69 -6.81
CA PRO A 321 -58.37 -4.32 -5.38
C PRO A 321 -57.55 -5.25 -4.43
N ARG A 322 -57.31 -4.77 -3.20
CA ARG A 322 -56.96 -5.59 -2.02
C ARG A 322 -58.22 -6.16 -1.35
N PRO A 323 -58.20 -7.37 -0.76
CA PRO A 323 -59.26 -7.84 0.13
C PRO A 323 -59.10 -7.27 1.55
N THR A 324 -60.23 -6.85 2.09
CA THR A 324 -60.49 -6.55 3.51
C THR A 324 -61.07 -7.78 4.22
N THR A 325 -60.96 -7.78 5.55
CA THR A 325 -61.76 -8.47 6.61
C THR A 325 -60.79 -9.06 7.66
N ARG A 326 -60.99 -8.95 8.98
CA ARG A 326 -62.20 -8.80 9.81
C ARG A 326 -61.91 -8.01 11.12
N PRO A 327 -62.96 -7.64 11.88
CA PRO A 327 -62.97 -6.63 12.94
C PRO A 327 -63.03 -7.22 14.36
N THR A 328 -62.91 -6.39 15.41
CA THR A 328 -63.90 -6.31 16.52
C THR A 328 -63.62 -5.16 17.50
N ARG A 329 -64.65 -4.31 17.65
CA ARG A 329 -64.98 -3.48 18.84
C ARG A 329 -65.18 -4.41 20.06
N GLY A 330 -65.09 -4.01 21.32
CA GLY A 330 -64.92 -2.73 21.99
C GLY A 330 -65.29 -2.88 23.49
N ARG A 331 -65.42 -1.73 24.19
CA ARG A 331 -65.94 -1.52 25.57
C ARG A 331 -64.99 -1.95 26.70
N ALA A 332 -64.86 -1.27 27.85
CA ALA A 332 -65.58 -0.14 28.43
C ALA A 332 -64.69 0.61 29.45
N ARG A 333 -65.13 1.83 29.79
CA ARG A 333 -64.54 2.82 30.70
C ARG A 333 -64.86 2.52 32.17
N SER A 334 -63.93 2.88 33.06
CA SER A 334 -64.15 3.51 34.39
C SER A 334 -62.82 4.12 34.82
N ARG A 335 -62.60 5.45 34.70
CA ARG A 335 -62.71 6.45 35.79
C ARG A 335 -62.25 5.90 37.15
N ASP A 336 -61.06 6.30 37.59
CA ASP A 336 -60.91 7.16 38.77
C ASP A 336 -59.49 7.72 38.99
N ALA A 337 -59.48 8.95 39.50
CA ALA A 337 -58.48 9.62 40.35
C ALA A 337 -57.03 9.85 39.84
N SER A 338 -56.77 11.10 39.42
CA SER A 338 -55.45 11.74 39.60
C SER A 338 -55.26 12.16 41.06
N PRO A 339 -54.01 12.15 41.54
CA PRO A 339 -53.46 13.37 42.14
C PRO A 339 -52.15 13.80 41.46
N ALA A 340 -51.96 15.11 41.42
CA ALA A 340 -50.85 15.82 40.81
C ALA A 340 -49.48 15.40 41.39
N ALA A 341 -48.53 15.09 40.50
CA ALA A 341 -47.11 14.97 40.82
C ALA A 341 -46.37 16.25 40.38
N PRO A 342 -45.39 16.75 41.15
CA PRO A 342 -44.74 18.02 40.88
C PRO A 342 -43.78 17.92 39.70
N ALA A 343 -43.77 18.98 38.88
CA ALA A 343 -42.81 19.18 37.81
C ALA A 343 -41.39 19.27 38.39
N ARG A 344 -40.65 18.15 38.31
CA ARG A 344 -39.19 18.17 38.47
C ARG A 344 -38.58 18.65 37.15
N ALA A 345 -37.99 19.84 37.22
CA ALA A 345 -37.15 20.41 36.18
C ALA A 345 -36.13 19.37 35.67
N ALA A 346 -36.17 19.09 34.38
CA ALA A 346 -35.13 18.33 33.70
C ALA A 346 -33.81 19.12 33.79
N PRO A 347 -32.67 18.49 34.10
CA PRO A 347 -31.39 19.17 33.98
C PRO A 347 -31.14 19.46 32.49
N ARG A 348 -31.26 20.74 32.14
CA ARG A 348 -30.72 21.29 30.90
C ARG A 348 -29.24 21.48 31.11
N ASP A 349 -28.45 20.51 30.64
CA ASP A 349 -27.11 20.69 30.10
C ASP A 349 -26.65 19.34 29.52
N ASN A 350 -27.26 18.96 28.38
CA ASN A 350 -26.67 17.94 27.53
C ASN A 350 -25.68 18.68 26.61
N PRO A 351 -24.35 18.46 26.71
CA PRO A 351 -23.41 19.12 25.82
C PRO A 351 -23.85 18.88 24.38
N ILE A 352 -23.86 19.94 23.57
CA ILE A 352 -24.27 19.88 22.16
C ILE A 352 -23.35 18.87 21.45
N MET A 353 -23.84 17.65 21.30
CA MET A 353 -23.09 16.55 20.68
C MET A 353 -22.81 16.93 19.23
N LYS A 354 -21.53 16.99 18.87
CA LYS A 354 -21.12 17.37 17.51
C LYS A 354 -21.62 16.31 16.52
N SER A 355 -22.15 16.78 15.38
CA SER A 355 -22.63 15.93 14.29
C SER A 355 -21.72 16.05 13.07
N ILE A 356 -21.51 14.90 12.40
CA ILE A 356 -20.81 14.74 11.14
C ILE A 356 -21.82 14.31 10.08
N ARG A 357 -21.94 15.09 9.00
CA ARG A 357 -22.86 14.80 7.90
C ARG A 357 -22.12 14.17 6.72
N LEU A 358 -22.65 13.07 6.19
CA LEU A 358 -22.11 12.41 5.00
C LEU A 358 -22.62 13.04 3.70
N ARG A 359 -21.84 12.89 2.64
CA ARG A 359 -22.27 13.22 1.27
C ARG A 359 -23.34 12.24 0.80
N ALA A 360 -24.24 12.70 -0.06
CA ALA A 360 -25.27 11.84 -0.64
C ALA A 360 -24.67 10.60 -1.33
N GLY A 361 -25.23 9.42 -1.05
CA GLY A 361 -24.79 8.13 -1.59
C GLY A 361 -23.59 7.51 -0.87
N LYS A 362 -23.01 8.17 0.15
CA LYS A 362 -21.87 7.66 0.94
C LYS A 362 -22.28 7.00 2.26
N GLU A 363 -23.56 7.04 2.60
CA GLU A 363 -24.18 6.35 3.74
C GLU A 363 -24.22 4.81 3.60
N ARG A 364 -24.10 4.28 2.38
CA ARG A 364 -24.21 2.83 2.09
C ARG A 364 -23.29 1.94 2.92
N SER A 365 -22.09 2.43 3.22
CA SER A 365 -21.10 1.74 4.08
C SER A 365 -21.66 1.49 5.48
N LEU A 366 -22.13 2.55 6.15
CA LEU A 366 -22.68 2.47 7.50
C LEU A 366 -24.02 1.73 7.55
N LEU A 367 -24.85 1.85 6.51
CA LEU A 367 -26.09 1.07 6.41
C LEU A 367 -25.83 -0.45 6.34
N ARG A 368 -24.66 -0.84 5.83
CA ARG A 368 -24.17 -2.23 5.84
C ARG A 368 -23.36 -2.56 7.10
N ARG A 369 -23.40 -1.69 8.11
CA ARG A 369 -22.68 -1.82 9.38
C ARG A 369 -21.16 -1.89 9.26
N HIS A 370 -20.59 -1.39 8.16
CA HIS A 370 -19.14 -1.28 8.03
C HIS A 370 -18.62 -0.21 9.03
N PRO A 371 -17.54 -0.47 9.79
CA PRO A 371 -17.14 0.37 10.91
C PRO A 371 -16.47 1.69 10.50
N TRP A 372 -16.03 1.85 9.25
CA TRP A 372 -15.26 3.03 8.83
C TRP A 372 -16.03 4.00 7.95
N VAL A 373 -15.75 5.29 8.17
CA VAL A 373 -16.09 6.39 7.27
C VAL A 373 -14.81 7.09 6.83
N PHE A 374 -14.57 7.12 5.52
CA PHE A 374 -13.39 7.79 4.97
C PHE A 374 -13.57 9.31 4.83
N GLU A 375 -12.46 10.06 4.90
CA GLU A 375 -12.43 11.53 4.76
C GLU A 375 -13.23 12.04 3.55
N GLY A 376 -13.06 11.40 2.39
CA GLY A 376 -13.77 11.78 1.16
C GLY A 376 -15.29 11.59 1.19
N SER A 377 -15.83 10.94 2.23
CA SER A 377 -17.27 10.73 2.44
C SER A 377 -17.93 11.83 3.26
N ILE A 378 -17.16 12.69 3.94
CA ILE A 378 -17.70 13.75 4.78
C ILE A 378 -18.12 14.96 3.93
N ALA A 379 -19.32 15.48 4.19
CA ALA A 379 -19.84 16.72 3.62
C ALA A 379 -19.57 17.91 4.55
N SER A 380 -19.87 17.78 5.84
CA SER A 380 -19.68 18.82 6.85
C SER A 380 -19.56 18.24 8.27
N GLY A 381 -19.13 19.07 9.21
CA GLY A 381 -18.89 18.69 10.61
C GLY A 381 -17.42 18.47 10.92
N LYS A 382 -17.04 18.78 12.17
CA LYS A 382 -15.69 18.60 12.73
C LYS A 382 -15.81 18.31 14.21
N ALA A 383 -14.80 17.64 14.75
CA ALA A 383 -14.70 17.34 16.17
C ALA A 383 -13.21 17.17 16.56
N ASP A 384 -12.96 17.05 17.85
CA ASP A 384 -11.62 16.88 18.39
C ASP A 384 -11.16 15.41 18.24
N PRO A 385 -9.86 15.11 18.26
CA PRO A 385 -9.36 13.74 18.17
C PRO A 385 -10.00 12.81 19.21
N GLY A 386 -10.61 11.72 18.74
CA GLY A 386 -11.29 10.72 19.55
C GLY A 386 -12.66 11.12 20.07
N GLU A 387 -13.10 12.37 19.86
CA GLU A 387 -14.40 12.84 20.36
C GLU A 387 -15.53 12.00 19.75
N THR A 388 -16.51 11.67 20.58
CA THR A 388 -17.70 10.94 20.13
C THR A 388 -18.61 11.90 19.38
N VAL A 389 -18.96 11.53 18.16
CA VAL A 389 -19.82 12.31 17.27
C VAL A 389 -21.02 11.49 16.82
N ARG A 390 -22.10 12.21 16.50
CA ARG A 390 -23.23 11.67 15.76
C ARG A 390 -22.92 11.65 14.27
N ILE A 391 -23.22 10.57 13.57
CA ILE A 391 -23.06 10.48 12.11
C ILE A 391 -24.43 10.46 11.47
N ASP A 392 -24.70 11.46 10.64
CA ASP A 392 -25.96 11.62 9.92
C ASP A 392 -25.76 11.45 8.41
N ALA A 393 -26.74 10.88 7.73
CA ALA A 393 -26.81 10.87 6.27
C ALA A 393 -27.05 12.28 5.72
N HIS A 394 -27.01 12.41 4.40
CA HIS A 394 -27.24 13.70 3.74
C HIS A 394 -28.62 14.30 4.05
N ASP A 395 -29.64 13.46 4.22
CA ASP A 395 -31.02 13.87 4.57
C ASP A 395 -31.22 14.14 6.07
N GLY A 396 -30.18 13.97 6.90
CA GLY A 396 -30.23 14.17 8.35
C GLY A 396 -30.65 12.93 9.15
N SER A 397 -30.90 11.78 8.51
CA SER A 397 -31.17 10.53 9.21
C SER A 397 -29.94 10.01 9.97
N PHE A 398 -30.16 9.41 11.15
CA PHE A 398 -29.09 8.82 11.96
C PHE A 398 -28.47 7.61 11.26
N LEU A 399 -27.14 7.47 11.32
CA LEU A 399 -26.44 6.30 10.83
C LEU A 399 -25.67 5.57 11.94
N ALA A 400 -24.91 6.29 12.75
CA ALA A 400 -24.09 5.70 13.82
C ALA A 400 -23.65 6.74 14.85
N TRP A 401 -23.20 6.25 16.00
CA TRP A 401 -22.27 6.93 16.90
C TRP A 401 -20.85 6.49 16.58
N GLY A 402 -19.87 7.39 16.62
CA GLY A 402 -18.49 7.04 16.31
C GLY A 402 -17.46 8.02 16.84
N ALA A 403 -16.19 7.61 16.85
CA ALA A 403 -15.07 8.47 17.21
C ALA A 403 -14.50 9.18 15.99
N TYR A 404 -14.32 10.49 16.10
CA TYR A 404 -13.73 11.32 15.04
C TYR A 404 -12.20 11.34 15.12
N SER A 405 -11.52 11.26 13.98
CA SER A 405 -10.06 11.37 13.88
C SER A 405 -9.68 12.42 12.84
N PRO A 406 -9.21 13.63 13.23
CA PRO A 406 -8.92 14.73 12.29
C PRO A 406 -7.66 14.55 11.44
N ALA A 407 -6.75 13.65 11.81
CA ALA A 407 -5.55 13.35 11.02
C ALA A 407 -5.75 12.18 10.04
N SER A 408 -6.57 11.19 10.40
CA SER A 408 -6.70 9.92 9.67
C SER A 408 -7.50 10.00 8.37
N GLN A 409 -7.15 9.16 7.39
CA GLN A 409 -8.02 8.94 6.22
C GLN A 409 -9.31 8.22 6.61
N ILE A 410 -9.27 7.39 7.66
CA ILE A 410 -10.45 6.83 8.32
C ILE A 410 -10.93 7.90 9.30
N ARG A 411 -11.80 8.78 8.81
CA ARG A 411 -12.23 9.99 9.50
C ARG A 411 -13.10 9.70 10.71
N VAL A 412 -13.90 8.63 10.64
CA VAL A 412 -14.73 8.16 11.75
C VAL A 412 -14.65 6.64 11.84
N ARG A 413 -14.56 6.13 13.07
CA ARG A 413 -14.76 4.71 13.40
C ARG A 413 -16.03 4.58 14.25
N ALA A 414 -16.97 3.74 13.82
CA ALA A 414 -18.28 3.58 14.47
C ALA A 414 -18.17 2.79 15.78
N TRP A 415 -18.80 3.29 16.84
CA TRP A 415 -18.98 2.62 18.12
C TRP A 415 -20.27 1.80 18.17
N SER A 416 -21.36 2.43 17.71
CA SER A 416 -22.70 1.82 17.73
C SER A 416 -23.54 2.32 16.57
N PHE A 417 -24.42 1.45 16.10
CA PHE A 417 -25.45 1.76 15.09
C PHE A 417 -26.83 1.93 15.73
N ASP A 418 -26.93 1.77 17.05
CA ASP A 418 -28.15 2.01 17.80
C ASP A 418 -28.21 3.48 18.24
N VAL A 419 -29.30 4.15 17.89
CA VAL A 419 -29.55 5.56 18.21
C VAL A 419 -29.70 5.79 19.71
N ALA A 420 -30.21 4.80 20.46
CA ALA A 420 -30.42 4.89 21.89
C ALA A 420 -29.15 4.59 22.72
N GLU A 421 -28.12 4.04 22.09
CA GLU A 421 -26.88 3.67 22.78
C GLU A 421 -26.14 4.91 23.29
N ARG A 422 -25.83 4.92 24.59
CA ARG A 422 -24.95 5.93 25.18
C ARG A 422 -23.50 5.48 25.06
N VAL A 423 -22.65 6.35 24.51
CA VAL A 423 -21.20 6.12 24.44
C VAL A 423 -20.56 6.65 25.72
N ASP A 424 -20.47 5.78 26.72
CA ASP A 424 -19.83 6.03 28.00
C ASP A 424 -18.99 4.81 28.45
N ALA A 425 -18.38 4.89 29.64
CA ALA A 425 -17.55 3.81 30.18
C ALA A 425 -18.27 2.45 30.23
N SER A 426 -19.60 2.43 30.43
CA SER A 426 -20.37 1.18 30.49
C SER A 426 -20.44 0.48 29.13
N LEU A 427 -20.47 1.24 28.02
CA LEU A 427 -20.41 0.66 26.67
C LEU A 427 -19.10 -0.10 26.48
N PHE A 428 -17.97 0.51 26.85
CA PHE A 428 -16.66 -0.11 26.69
C PHE A 428 -16.49 -1.34 27.58
N ALA A 429 -16.98 -1.29 28.83
CA ALA A 429 -17.03 -2.46 29.71
C ALA A 429 -17.80 -3.63 29.09
N ARG A 430 -19.03 -3.40 28.61
CA ARG A 430 -19.83 -4.43 27.93
C ARG A 430 -19.13 -5.02 26.69
N ARG A 431 -18.41 -4.19 25.93
CA ARG A 431 -17.68 -4.64 24.72
C ARG A 431 -16.48 -5.50 25.09
N VAL A 432 -15.73 -5.11 26.12
CA VAL A 432 -14.61 -5.89 26.65
C VAL A 432 -15.10 -7.23 27.21
N GLU A 433 -16.12 -7.22 28.07
CA GLU A 433 -16.73 -8.44 28.63
C GLU A 433 -17.17 -9.40 27.52
N ARG A 434 -17.83 -8.88 26.48
CA ARG A 434 -18.25 -9.68 25.33
C ARG A 434 -17.06 -10.28 24.56
N ALA A 435 -15.99 -9.51 24.38
CA ALA A 435 -14.79 -9.98 23.68
C ALA A 435 -14.09 -11.09 24.47
N VAL A 436 -13.96 -10.93 25.79
CA VAL A 436 -13.43 -11.96 26.71
C VAL A 436 -14.32 -13.20 26.74
N ALA A 437 -15.64 -13.02 26.87
CA ALA A 437 -16.60 -14.13 26.89
C ALA A 437 -16.59 -14.92 25.56
N LEU A 438 -16.36 -14.27 24.42
CA LEU A 438 -16.16 -14.98 23.15
C LEU A 438 -14.94 -15.91 23.22
N ARG A 439 -13.81 -15.42 23.74
CA ARG A 439 -12.57 -16.20 23.84
C ARG A 439 -12.70 -17.38 24.79
N ALA A 440 -13.44 -17.23 25.89
CA ALA A 440 -13.74 -18.33 26.81
C ALA A 440 -14.55 -19.48 26.17
N ARG A 441 -15.21 -19.22 25.03
CA ARG A 441 -15.93 -20.25 24.25
C ARG A 441 -15.07 -20.89 23.17
N LEU A 442 -13.89 -20.33 22.88
CA LEU A 442 -12.92 -20.91 21.97
C LEU A 442 -12.13 -21.96 22.76
N ALA A 443 -12.03 -23.18 22.25
CA ALA A 443 -11.24 -24.26 22.86
C ALA A 443 -9.73 -24.01 22.64
N ILE A 444 -9.24 -22.85 23.07
CA ILE A 444 -7.83 -22.44 22.92
C ILE A 444 -7.03 -23.12 24.01
N ASP A 445 -6.19 -24.08 23.61
CA ASP A 445 -5.25 -24.73 24.52
C ASP A 445 -3.98 -23.88 24.69
N SER A 446 -4.11 -22.73 25.31
CA SER A 446 -2.99 -21.80 25.56
C SER A 446 -3.36 -20.83 26.69
N ASP A 447 -2.39 -20.46 27.53
CA ASP A 447 -2.56 -19.35 28.48
C ASP A 447 -2.27 -17.97 27.84
N ALA A 448 -1.93 -17.96 26.55
CA ALA A 448 -1.78 -16.79 25.72
C ALA A 448 -2.80 -16.73 24.57
N GLN A 449 -3.50 -15.60 24.44
CA GLN A 449 -4.55 -15.40 23.45
C GLN A 449 -4.83 -13.92 23.16
N ARG A 450 -5.37 -13.64 21.98
CA ARG A 450 -5.92 -12.32 21.65
C ARG A 450 -7.29 -12.13 22.29
N LEU A 451 -7.42 -11.20 23.22
CA LEU A 451 -8.70 -10.87 23.87
C LEU A 451 -9.54 -9.89 23.07
N VAL A 452 -8.91 -8.88 22.45
CA VAL A 452 -9.60 -7.86 21.65
C VAL A 452 -8.92 -7.71 20.31
N HIS A 453 -9.71 -7.81 19.24
CA HIS A 453 -9.30 -7.70 17.85
C HIS A 453 -10.02 -6.56 17.12
N GLY A 454 -9.85 -5.34 17.63
CA GLY A 454 -10.23 -4.10 16.98
C GLY A 454 -11.70 -4.01 16.60
N GLU A 455 -11.94 -3.74 15.32
CA GLU A 455 -13.26 -3.63 14.70
C GLU A 455 -14.12 -4.87 14.95
N ALA A 456 -13.52 -6.06 14.95
CA ALA A 456 -14.27 -7.32 15.06
C ALA A 456 -14.99 -7.46 16.40
N ASP A 457 -14.36 -6.96 17.46
CA ASP A 457 -14.92 -6.97 18.82
C ASP A 457 -15.76 -5.72 19.13
N GLY A 458 -15.89 -4.79 18.18
CA GLY A 458 -16.61 -3.54 18.37
C GLY A 458 -15.81 -2.50 19.15
N LEU A 459 -14.48 -2.61 19.18
CA LEU A 459 -13.55 -1.64 19.75
C LEU A 459 -12.55 -1.20 18.66
N PRO A 460 -12.99 -0.49 17.59
CA PRO A 460 -12.14 -0.15 16.45
C PRO A 460 -10.82 0.53 16.84
N GLY A 461 -9.71 -0.06 16.42
CA GLY A 461 -8.37 0.44 16.74
C GLY A 461 -7.82 0.01 18.10
N LEU A 462 -8.46 -0.91 18.84
CA LEU A 462 -7.88 -1.50 20.04
C LEU A 462 -7.44 -2.95 19.77
N ILE A 463 -6.21 -3.28 20.13
CA ILE A 463 -5.71 -4.66 20.16
C ILE A 463 -5.32 -4.98 21.59
N VAL A 464 -5.73 -6.13 22.11
CA VAL A 464 -5.31 -6.60 23.44
C VAL A 464 -5.00 -8.08 23.38
N ASP A 465 -3.79 -8.42 23.79
CA ASP A 465 -3.34 -9.79 23.99
C ASP A 465 -3.18 -10.06 25.48
N ARG A 466 -3.51 -11.29 25.89
CA ARG A 466 -3.25 -11.83 27.21
C ARG A 466 -2.10 -12.82 27.11
N TYR A 467 -1.19 -12.74 28.07
CA TYR A 467 -0.12 -13.70 28.27
C TYR A 467 -0.09 -14.07 29.76
N GLY A 468 -0.66 -15.21 30.12
CA GLY A 468 -0.80 -15.63 31.52
C GLY A 468 -1.63 -14.64 32.35
N ASP A 469 -0.98 -13.97 33.30
CA ASP A 469 -1.56 -12.98 34.21
C ASP A 469 -1.42 -11.52 33.71
N THR A 470 -0.81 -11.32 32.54
CA THR A 470 -0.42 -10.02 32.01
C THR A 470 -1.16 -9.69 30.72
N LEU A 471 -1.65 -8.46 30.61
CA LEU A 471 -2.25 -7.92 29.39
C LEU A 471 -1.27 -7.00 28.67
N SER A 472 -1.25 -7.07 27.34
CA SER A 472 -0.50 -6.15 26.46
C SER A 472 -1.45 -5.54 25.45
N ALA A 473 -1.60 -4.21 25.47
CA ALA A 473 -2.60 -3.49 24.70
C ALA A 473 -2.00 -2.45 23.75
N GLN A 474 -2.57 -2.33 22.56
CA GLN A 474 -2.27 -1.26 21.60
C GLN A 474 -3.51 -0.40 21.36
N PHE A 475 -3.41 0.89 21.67
CA PHE A 475 -4.47 1.87 21.43
C PHE A 475 -4.20 2.56 20.09
N LEU A 476 -4.53 1.93 18.98
CA LEU A 476 -4.13 2.41 17.66
C LEU A 476 -4.98 3.56 17.13
N GLY A 477 -6.23 3.71 17.59
CA GLY A 477 -7.18 4.71 17.12
C GLY A 477 -7.43 5.86 18.10
N ALA A 478 -7.69 7.07 17.60
CA ALA A 478 -7.96 8.24 18.43
C ALA A 478 -9.15 8.05 19.40
N GLY A 479 -10.15 7.28 19.00
CA GLY A 479 -11.32 6.97 19.83
C GLY A 479 -10.98 6.15 21.06
N VAL A 480 -10.24 5.04 20.89
CA VAL A 480 -9.84 4.17 22.01
C VAL A 480 -8.78 4.85 22.87
N GLU A 481 -7.96 5.73 22.30
CA GLU A 481 -7.03 6.57 23.08
C GLU A 481 -7.78 7.49 24.05
N ARG A 482 -8.85 8.15 23.60
CA ARG A 482 -9.67 9.03 24.46
C ARG A 482 -10.33 8.26 25.61
N TRP A 483 -10.75 7.02 25.36
CA TRP A 483 -11.38 6.16 26.36
C TRP A 483 -10.40 5.22 27.09
N LYS A 484 -9.09 5.42 26.91
CA LYS A 484 -8.04 4.54 27.44
C LYS A 484 -8.20 4.24 28.95
N PRO A 485 -8.45 5.22 29.84
CA PRO A 485 -8.62 4.92 31.26
C PRO A 485 -9.79 3.96 31.53
N ALA A 486 -10.97 4.22 30.94
CA ALA A 486 -12.15 3.38 31.14
C ALA A 486 -11.97 1.97 30.55
N ILE A 487 -11.31 1.87 29.39
CA ILE A 487 -11.00 0.59 28.75
C ILE A 487 -9.99 -0.21 29.59
N ALA A 488 -8.95 0.44 30.13
CA ALA A 488 -7.96 -0.22 30.98
C ALA A 488 -8.60 -0.84 32.24
N GLU A 489 -9.46 -0.10 32.94
CA GLU A 489 -10.19 -0.64 34.10
C GLU A 489 -11.11 -1.80 33.71
N ALA A 490 -11.84 -1.67 32.60
CA ALA A 490 -12.71 -2.74 32.09
C ALA A 490 -11.94 -4.01 31.73
N LEU A 491 -10.74 -3.88 31.15
CA LEU A 491 -9.88 -5.01 30.80
C LEU A 491 -9.44 -5.78 32.05
N LEU A 492 -8.93 -5.09 33.06
CA LEU A 492 -8.49 -5.72 34.30
C LEU A 492 -9.65 -6.38 35.04
N ALA A 493 -10.80 -5.71 35.13
CA ALA A 493 -11.99 -6.25 35.78
C ALA A 493 -12.52 -7.51 35.09
N ALA A 494 -12.56 -7.51 33.74
CA ALA A 494 -13.11 -8.64 32.98
C ALA A 494 -12.17 -9.86 32.94
N THR A 495 -10.85 -9.67 33.08
CA THR A 495 -9.88 -10.77 32.98
C THR A 495 -9.36 -11.26 34.33
N GLY A 496 -9.47 -10.42 35.38
CA GLY A 496 -8.82 -10.67 36.67
C GLY A 496 -7.30 -10.50 36.65
N CYS A 497 -6.72 -10.05 35.54
CA CYS A 497 -5.29 -9.77 35.44
C CYS A 497 -4.92 -8.57 36.31
N ALA A 498 -3.72 -8.59 36.91
CA ALA A 498 -3.21 -7.48 37.71
C ALA A 498 -2.35 -6.49 36.90
N ARG A 499 -1.87 -6.92 35.72
CA ARG A 499 -0.87 -6.21 34.91
C ARG A 499 -1.43 -5.84 33.55
N LEU A 500 -1.23 -4.58 33.14
CA LEU A 500 -1.54 -4.08 31.81
C LEU A 500 -0.38 -3.22 31.31
N TYR A 501 0.25 -3.69 30.23
CA TYR A 501 1.31 -3.01 29.51
C TYR A 501 0.76 -2.36 28.24
N GLU A 502 1.17 -1.14 27.92
CA GLU A 502 0.85 -0.47 26.65
C GLU A 502 1.98 -0.66 25.63
N ARG A 503 1.62 -1.15 24.44
CA ARG A 503 2.47 -1.28 23.23
C ARG A 503 1.91 -0.47 22.08
N SER A 504 1.70 0.81 22.32
CA SER A 504 1.24 1.79 21.35
C SER A 504 2.42 2.44 20.60
N ASP A 505 3.42 1.65 20.22
CA ASP A 505 4.64 2.06 19.51
C ASP A 505 4.58 1.79 17.99
N ALA A 506 3.46 1.29 17.49
CA ALA A 506 3.26 1.02 16.07
C ALA A 506 3.15 2.33 15.24
N ASN A 507 3.90 2.41 14.14
CA ASN A 507 3.90 3.54 13.19
C ASN A 507 2.51 3.95 12.66
N VAL A 508 1.50 3.07 12.75
CA VAL A 508 0.13 3.38 12.33
C VAL A 508 -0.50 4.51 13.17
N ARG A 509 -0.03 4.74 14.40
CA ARG A 509 -0.51 5.85 15.26
C ARG A 509 -0.21 7.23 14.69
N GLU A 510 0.86 7.37 13.91
CA GLU A 510 1.19 8.61 13.21
C GLU A 510 0.08 9.00 12.22
N LEU A 511 -0.58 8.00 11.59
CA LEU A 511 -1.71 8.24 10.68
C LEU A 511 -2.94 8.76 11.41
N GLU A 512 -3.07 8.48 12.71
CA GLU A 512 -4.14 8.98 13.57
C GLU A 512 -3.75 10.29 14.28
N GLY A 513 -2.52 10.78 14.07
CA GLY A 513 -1.99 11.99 14.71
C GLY A 513 -1.69 11.80 16.20
N LEU A 514 -1.43 10.57 16.64
CA LEU A 514 -1.15 10.21 18.03
C LEU A 514 0.36 9.98 18.25
N PRO A 515 0.91 10.36 19.42
CA PRO A 515 2.29 10.03 19.78
C PRO A 515 2.45 8.53 20.05
N SER A 516 3.68 8.02 19.91
CA SER A 516 4.04 6.69 20.39
C SER A 516 3.95 6.62 21.92
N ALA A 517 3.52 5.50 22.47
CA ALA A 517 3.48 5.26 23.91
C ALA A 517 3.82 3.79 24.22
N THR A 518 4.69 3.58 25.22
CA THR A 518 5.07 2.26 25.73
C THR A 518 5.28 2.31 27.24
N GLY A 519 4.91 1.24 27.95
CA GLY A 519 5.15 1.12 29.39
C GLY A 519 3.97 0.52 30.16
N TRP A 520 4.17 0.32 31.46
CA TRP A 520 3.12 -0.18 32.36
C TRP A 520 2.01 0.86 32.56
N LEU A 521 0.80 0.54 32.10
CA LEU A 521 -0.41 1.34 32.39
C LEU A 521 -0.97 1.04 33.77
N ARG A 522 -0.92 -0.24 34.17
CA ARG A 522 -1.37 -0.73 35.47
C ARG A 522 -0.47 -1.89 35.90
N ARG A 523 -0.05 -1.86 37.16
CA ARG A 523 0.62 -2.96 37.85
C ARG A 523 0.49 -2.74 39.36
N PRO A 524 0.54 -3.79 40.20
CA PRO A 524 0.68 -3.63 41.64
C PRO A 524 1.93 -2.82 42.00
N ALA A 525 1.87 -2.01 43.05
CA ALA A 525 3.02 -1.17 43.44
C ALA A 525 4.25 -1.97 43.89
N ALA A 526 4.04 -3.16 44.44
CA ALA A 526 5.11 -4.08 44.86
C ALA A 526 5.75 -4.86 43.70
N ASP A 527 5.26 -4.68 42.47
CA ASP A 527 5.74 -5.39 41.30
C ASP A 527 7.01 -4.73 40.74
N GLU A 528 8.11 -5.45 40.69
CA GLU A 528 9.40 -4.99 40.15
C GLU A 528 9.30 -4.58 38.66
N GLY A 529 8.26 -5.06 37.94
CA GLY A 529 7.97 -4.65 36.56
C GLY A 529 8.66 -5.49 35.52
N ALA A 530 8.90 -6.78 35.81
CA ALA A 530 9.42 -7.74 34.84
C ALA A 530 8.49 -7.84 33.62
N THR A 531 9.07 -7.70 32.44
CA THR A 531 8.36 -7.71 31.14
C THR A 531 8.42 -9.06 30.45
N GLU A 532 9.39 -9.90 30.82
CA GLU A 532 9.50 -11.28 30.35
C GLU A 532 8.61 -12.22 31.17
N LEU A 533 7.94 -13.13 30.47
CA LEU A 533 7.06 -14.13 31.04
C LEU A 533 7.08 -15.41 30.17
N THR A 534 6.78 -16.55 30.78
CA THR A 534 6.67 -17.84 30.07
C THR A 534 5.20 -18.16 29.88
N ILE A 535 4.82 -18.49 28.65
CA ILE A 535 3.47 -18.93 28.27
C ILE A 535 3.50 -20.40 27.90
N ARG A 536 2.37 -21.07 28.11
CA ARG A 536 2.10 -22.40 27.57
C ARG A 536 1.22 -22.27 26.34
N GLU A 537 1.71 -22.79 25.22
CA GLU A 537 0.96 -22.93 23.98
C GLU A 537 0.91 -24.41 23.60
N HIS A 538 -0.30 -24.98 23.63
CA HIS A 538 -0.54 -26.41 23.45
C HIS A 538 0.34 -27.22 24.43
N GLY A 539 1.18 -28.12 23.89
CA GLY A 539 2.10 -28.96 24.64
C GLY A 539 3.51 -28.38 24.83
N TRP A 540 3.75 -27.10 24.54
CA TRP A 540 5.07 -26.48 24.67
C TRP A 540 5.03 -25.12 25.37
N GLN A 541 6.21 -24.68 25.82
CA GLN A 541 6.44 -23.43 26.53
C GLN A 541 7.23 -22.44 25.66
N LEU A 542 6.89 -21.16 25.77
CA LEU A 542 7.54 -20.07 25.04
C LEU A 542 7.73 -18.88 25.97
N LYS A 543 8.87 -18.20 25.90
CA LYS A 543 9.10 -16.93 26.56
C LYS A 543 8.67 -15.77 25.67
N VAL A 544 8.02 -14.80 26.29
CA VAL A 544 7.51 -13.59 25.66
C VAL A 544 7.97 -12.40 26.49
N ASP A 545 8.43 -11.34 25.81
CA ASP A 545 8.65 -10.05 26.45
C ASP A 545 7.60 -9.05 25.95
N VAL A 546 6.77 -8.51 26.84
CA VAL A 546 5.70 -7.58 26.47
C VAL A 546 6.22 -6.20 26.07
N ALA A 547 7.43 -5.81 26.48
CA ALA A 547 8.06 -4.52 26.17
C ALA A 547 8.90 -4.55 24.89
N GLU A 548 9.68 -5.61 24.68
CA GLU A 548 10.64 -5.73 23.58
C GLU A 548 10.18 -6.66 22.45
N GLY A 549 9.21 -7.53 22.72
CA GLY A 549 8.69 -8.48 21.73
C GLY A 549 7.99 -7.82 20.53
N HIS A 550 7.87 -8.56 19.43
CA HIS A 550 7.19 -8.08 18.22
C HIS A 550 5.67 -7.96 18.44
N LYS A 551 5.04 -6.99 17.76
CA LYS A 551 3.62 -6.63 17.94
C LYS A 551 3.35 -6.19 19.38
N THR A 552 2.63 -7.02 20.15
CA THR A 552 2.32 -6.86 21.58
C THR A 552 3.25 -7.70 22.47
N GLY A 553 4.08 -8.54 21.87
CA GLY A 553 4.96 -9.50 22.52
C GLY A 553 5.26 -10.69 21.59
N TYR A 554 4.23 -11.35 21.07
CA TYR A 554 4.35 -12.58 20.28
C TYR A 554 3.29 -12.71 19.15
N TYR A 555 3.50 -13.65 18.23
CA TYR A 555 2.61 -13.94 17.11
C TYR A 555 1.60 -15.04 17.47
N LEU A 556 0.54 -14.67 18.19
CA LEU A 556 -0.55 -15.57 18.59
C LEU A 556 -1.45 -16.00 17.42
N ASP A 557 -1.45 -15.24 16.33
CA ASP A 557 -2.22 -15.54 15.12
C ASP A 557 -1.78 -16.83 14.42
N GLN A 558 -0.53 -17.24 14.62
CA GLN A 558 0.05 -18.46 14.04
C GLN A 558 -0.08 -19.69 14.96
N ARG A 559 -0.74 -19.58 16.12
CA ARG A 559 -0.82 -20.66 17.13
C ARG A 559 -1.32 -21.98 16.55
N ASP A 560 -2.44 -21.94 15.84
CA ASP A 560 -3.08 -23.15 15.34
C ASP A 560 -2.31 -23.71 14.12
N ASN A 561 -1.66 -22.83 13.36
CA ASN A 561 -0.79 -23.22 12.25
C ASN A 561 0.49 -23.92 12.76
N ARG A 562 1.05 -23.51 13.90
CA ARG A 562 2.16 -24.21 14.56
C ARG A 562 1.74 -25.61 15.02
N LEU A 563 0.57 -25.75 15.63
CA LEU A 563 0.02 -27.06 15.99
C LEU A 563 -0.17 -27.94 14.75
N ARG A 564 -0.76 -27.38 13.69
CA ARG A 564 -1.00 -28.11 12.46
C ARG A 564 0.31 -28.55 11.79
N PHE A 565 1.31 -27.68 11.80
CA PHE A 565 2.65 -28.01 11.30
C PHE A 565 3.28 -29.16 12.09
N MET A 566 3.23 -29.12 13.42
CA MET A 566 3.72 -30.21 14.28
C MET A 566 3.05 -31.55 13.92
N GLN A 567 1.72 -31.56 13.77
CA GLN A 567 0.97 -32.76 13.41
C GLN A 567 1.39 -33.34 12.05
N LEU A 568 1.58 -32.47 11.05
CA LEU A 568 1.98 -32.91 9.72
C LEU A 568 3.45 -33.36 9.65
N VAL A 569 4.36 -32.68 10.37
CA VAL A 569 5.74 -33.14 10.55
C VAL A 569 5.77 -34.56 11.11
N ARG A 570 4.93 -34.84 12.12
CA ARG A 570 4.80 -36.18 12.70
C ARG A 570 4.20 -37.18 11.71
N GLN A 571 3.10 -36.80 11.05
CA GLN A 571 2.36 -37.66 10.13
C GLN A 571 3.22 -38.10 8.93
N PHE A 572 4.00 -37.18 8.36
CA PHE A 572 4.87 -37.45 7.21
C PHE A 572 6.28 -37.85 7.60
N GLY A 573 6.60 -37.94 8.90
CA GLY A 573 7.91 -38.36 9.39
C GLY A 573 9.04 -37.41 8.97
N CYS A 574 8.78 -36.10 8.88
CA CYS A 574 9.78 -35.13 8.44
C CYS A 574 10.93 -35.04 9.45
N ARG A 575 12.16 -35.35 9.04
CA ARG A 575 13.34 -35.39 9.92
C ARG A 575 14.11 -34.08 9.87
N ARG A 576 14.23 -33.47 8.69
CA ARG A 576 15.05 -32.28 8.44
C ARG A 576 14.18 -31.10 8.02
N VAL A 577 14.10 -30.08 8.87
CA VAL A 577 13.20 -28.94 8.72
C VAL A 577 13.97 -27.64 8.58
N LEU A 578 13.56 -26.78 7.64
CA LEU A 578 14.05 -25.42 7.48
C LEU A 578 12.94 -24.43 7.84
N ASN A 579 13.13 -23.66 8.91
CA ASN A 579 12.23 -22.60 9.33
C ASN A 579 12.80 -21.23 8.93
N CYS A 580 12.24 -20.61 7.88
CA CYS A 580 12.67 -19.30 7.41
C CYS A 580 11.80 -18.18 7.97
N TYR A 581 12.44 -17.05 8.31
CA TYR A 581 11.81 -15.96 9.06
C TYR A 581 11.34 -16.45 10.44
N SER A 582 12.23 -17.21 11.08
CA SER A 582 11.89 -18.03 12.24
C SER A 582 11.50 -17.24 13.49
N TYR A 583 11.87 -15.95 13.56
CA TYR A 583 11.72 -15.11 14.74
C TYR A 583 12.24 -15.85 15.99
N THR A 584 11.42 -16.00 17.04
CA THR A 584 11.77 -16.72 18.27
C THR A 584 11.49 -18.22 18.20
N GLY A 585 11.41 -18.81 16.99
CA GLY A 585 11.46 -20.25 16.80
C GLY A 585 10.18 -21.02 17.11
N GLY A 586 9.00 -20.39 17.07
CA GLY A 586 7.72 -21.08 17.36
C GLY A 586 7.48 -22.31 16.47
N PHE A 587 7.69 -22.19 15.15
CA PHE A 587 7.62 -23.34 14.25
C PHE A 587 8.78 -24.33 14.43
N SER A 588 9.92 -23.89 14.97
CA SER A 588 11.07 -24.76 15.25
C SER A 588 10.78 -25.69 16.42
N VAL A 589 10.21 -25.15 17.51
CA VAL A 589 9.71 -25.95 18.64
C VAL A 589 8.62 -26.91 18.18
N ALA A 590 7.68 -26.44 17.36
CA ALA A 590 6.63 -27.28 16.78
C ALA A 590 7.19 -28.43 15.92
N ALA A 591 8.23 -28.17 15.11
CA ALA A 591 8.91 -29.21 14.34
C ALA A 591 9.54 -30.29 15.22
N LEU A 592 10.26 -29.88 16.28
CA LEU A 592 10.90 -30.82 17.22
C LEU A 592 9.86 -31.63 18.00
N ALA A 593 8.76 -31.00 18.44
CA ALA A 593 7.63 -31.69 19.05
C ALA A 593 6.93 -32.67 18.08
N GLY A 594 7.04 -32.41 16.77
CA GLY A 594 6.58 -33.29 15.70
C GLY A 594 7.49 -34.49 15.47
N GLY A 595 8.71 -34.49 16.03
CA GLY A 595 9.70 -35.55 15.88
C GLY A 595 10.83 -35.24 14.90
N ALA A 596 10.97 -34.00 14.44
CA ALA A 596 12.12 -33.58 13.63
C ALA A 596 13.44 -33.84 14.36
N GLN A 597 14.46 -34.28 13.62
CA GLN A 597 15.79 -34.59 14.13
C GLN A 597 16.79 -33.46 13.89
N GLN A 598 16.55 -32.62 12.88
CA GLN A 598 17.33 -31.43 12.61
C GLN A 598 16.40 -30.29 12.19
N VAL A 599 16.52 -29.15 12.85
CA VAL A 599 15.76 -27.94 12.56
C VAL A 599 16.72 -26.77 12.38
N ILE A 600 16.74 -26.20 11.18
CA ILE A 600 17.53 -25.00 10.87
C ILE A 600 16.60 -23.81 10.92
N SER A 601 16.86 -22.84 11.79
CA SER A 601 16.09 -21.61 11.95
C SER A 601 16.87 -20.43 11.40
N VAL A 602 16.29 -19.72 10.44
CA VAL A 602 16.93 -18.59 9.76
C VAL A 602 16.16 -17.32 10.08
N ASP A 603 16.85 -16.31 10.59
CA ASP A 603 16.31 -14.97 10.82
C ASP A 603 17.45 -13.94 10.74
N SER A 604 17.13 -12.66 10.61
CA SER A 604 18.13 -11.57 10.61
C SER A 604 18.34 -10.96 12.00
N SER A 605 17.64 -11.47 13.02
CA SER A 605 17.69 -10.96 14.39
C SER A 605 18.39 -11.97 15.30
N GLY A 606 19.67 -11.73 15.59
CA GLY A 606 20.44 -12.48 16.58
C GLY A 606 19.73 -12.67 17.93
N PRO A 607 19.13 -11.63 18.54
CA PRO A 607 18.35 -11.78 19.77
C PRO A 607 17.15 -12.73 19.64
N ALA A 608 16.44 -12.70 18.51
CA ALA A 608 15.32 -13.60 18.27
C ALA A 608 15.80 -15.06 18.11
N LEU A 609 16.93 -15.26 17.44
CA LEU A 609 17.56 -16.57 17.29
C LEU A 609 18.09 -17.14 18.61
N ALA A 610 18.70 -16.32 19.46
CA ALA A 610 19.09 -16.72 20.81
C ALA A 610 17.87 -17.20 21.62
N ARG A 611 16.75 -16.48 21.49
CA ARG A 611 15.47 -16.88 22.09
C ARG A 611 14.88 -18.15 21.50
N ALA A 612 15.03 -18.37 20.19
CA ALA A 612 14.64 -19.63 19.56
C ALA A 612 15.43 -20.82 20.15
N SER A 613 16.75 -20.68 20.31
CA SER A 613 17.59 -21.72 20.93
C SER A 613 17.22 -21.96 22.40
N GLU A 614 16.88 -20.91 23.14
CA GLU A 614 16.40 -21.04 24.51
C GLU A 614 15.05 -21.77 24.57
N HIS A 615 14.11 -21.51 23.65
CA HIS A 615 12.85 -22.24 23.60
C HIS A 615 13.04 -23.74 23.31
N VAL A 616 14.02 -24.09 22.48
CA VAL A 616 14.37 -25.50 22.23
C VAL A 616 14.77 -26.18 23.54
N GLN A 617 15.67 -25.56 24.30
CA GLN A 617 16.12 -26.09 25.59
C GLN A 617 15.01 -26.09 26.66
N LEU A 618 14.19 -25.04 26.71
CA LEU A 618 13.06 -24.89 27.63
C LEU A 618 12.06 -26.05 27.52
N ASN A 619 11.91 -26.60 26.31
CA ASN A 619 11.03 -27.72 26.03
C ASN A 619 11.72 -29.09 26.12
N GLY A 620 12.95 -29.15 26.66
CA GLY A 620 13.68 -30.39 26.88
C GLY A 620 14.23 -31.05 25.61
N PHE A 621 14.29 -30.32 24.50
CA PHE A 621 14.88 -30.83 23.27
C PHE A 621 16.40 -30.66 23.28
N ASP A 622 17.08 -31.62 22.65
CA ASP A 622 18.52 -31.58 22.47
C ASP A 622 18.94 -30.38 21.61
N ALA A 623 19.78 -29.51 22.16
CA ALA A 623 20.28 -28.32 21.50
C ALA A 623 21.04 -28.64 20.20
N ALA A 624 21.65 -29.83 20.08
CA ALA A 624 22.34 -30.25 18.86
C ALA A 624 21.39 -30.48 17.66
N ARG A 625 20.07 -30.61 17.91
CA ARG A 625 19.06 -30.76 16.86
C ARG A 625 18.59 -29.44 16.28
N HIS A 626 19.03 -28.31 16.84
CA HIS A 626 18.64 -26.98 16.40
C HIS A 626 19.86 -26.16 15.98
N GLU A 627 19.80 -25.62 14.78
CA GLU A 627 20.79 -24.70 14.25
C GLU A 627 20.15 -23.32 14.06
N ALA A 628 20.74 -22.28 14.64
CA ALA A 628 20.28 -20.91 14.51
C ALA A 628 21.23 -20.14 13.56
N LEU A 629 20.68 -19.64 12.45
CA LEU A 629 21.43 -18.96 11.40
C LEU A 629 20.99 -17.50 11.29
N ASP A 630 21.87 -16.58 11.74
CA ASP A 630 21.72 -15.14 11.52
C ASP A 630 22.10 -14.81 10.07
N ALA A 631 21.11 -14.78 9.19
CA ALA A 631 21.32 -14.64 7.76
C ALA A 631 20.09 -14.12 7.00
N ASP A 632 20.31 -13.54 5.82
CA ASP A 632 19.23 -13.25 4.87
C ASP A 632 18.64 -14.55 4.32
N VAL A 633 17.33 -14.72 4.49
CA VAL A 633 16.61 -15.92 4.06
C VAL A 633 16.78 -16.21 2.56
N ASN A 634 16.73 -15.21 1.68
CA ASN A 634 16.86 -15.45 0.25
C ASN A 634 18.27 -15.96 -0.10
N GLY A 635 19.30 -15.36 0.51
CA GLY A 635 20.68 -15.82 0.42
C GLY A 635 20.84 -17.24 0.93
N THR A 636 20.29 -17.56 2.10
CA THR A 636 20.36 -18.90 2.70
C THR A 636 19.68 -19.96 1.84
N LEU A 637 18.48 -19.68 1.30
CA LEU A 637 17.80 -20.59 0.38
C LEU A 637 18.62 -20.85 -0.90
N ARG A 638 19.24 -19.81 -1.47
CA ARG A 638 20.10 -19.95 -2.66
C ARG A 638 21.37 -20.75 -2.36
N ARG A 639 22.02 -20.47 -1.23
CA ARG A 639 23.20 -21.20 -0.77
C ARG A 639 22.89 -22.69 -0.57
N HIS A 640 21.76 -23.03 0.04
CA HIS A 640 21.38 -24.44 0.20
C HIS A 640 21.13 -25.13 -1.15
N LEU A 641 20.58 -24.41 -2.15
CA LEU A 641 20.44 -24.96 -3.51
C LEU A 641 21.81 -25.21 -4.17
N GLU A 642 22.73 -24.26 -4.04
CA GLU A 642 24.11 -24.40 -4.56
C GLU A 642 24.85 -25.58 -3.91
N LEU A 643 24.60 -25.81 -2.62
CA LEU A 643 25.15 -26.94 -1.87
C LEU A 643 24.42 -28.27 -2.14
N GLY A 644 23.39 -28.30 -2.99
CA GLY A 644 22.58 -29.50 -3.25
C GLY A 644 21.85 -30.03 -2.02
N ALA A 645 21.57 -29.17 -1.04
CA ALA A 645 20.86 -29.57 0.18
C ALA A 645 19.37 -29.76 -0.09
N SER A 646 18.75 -30.67 0.66
CA SER A 646 17.32 -30.91 0.65
C SER A 646 16.72 -31.00 2.05
N PHE A 647 15.42 -30.74 2.14
CA PHE A 647 14.66 -30.70 3.39
C PHE A 647 13.34 -31.47 3.25
N ASP A 648 12.89 -32.09 4.35
CA ASP A 648 11.61 -32.79 4.43
C ASP A 648 10.45 -31.83 4.68
N ALA A 649 10.70 -30.70 5.37
CA ALA A 649 9.73 -29.64 5.53
C ALA A 649 10.37 -28.25 5.52
N ILE A 650 9.66 -27.26 4.98
CA ILE A 650 10.07 -25.86 4.96
C ILE A 650 8.92 -24.97 5.41
N VAL A 651 9.21 -24.00 6.27
CA VAL A 651 8.28 -22.93 6.68
C VAL A 651 8.76 -21.60 6.11
N LEU A 652 7.86 -20.84 5.49
CA LEU A 652 8.07 -19.47 5.01
C LEU A 652 7.03 -18.53 5.63
N ASP A 653 7.42 -17.75 6.64
CA ASP A 653 6.56 -16.71 7.24
C ASP A 653 7.17 -15.29 7.13
N PRO A 654 7.29 -14.74 5.91
CA PRO A 654 7.95 -13.46 5.69
C PRO A 654 7.16 -12.28 6.26
N PRO A 655 7.84 -11.15 6.54
CA PRO A 655 7.17 -9.90 6.90
C PRO A 655 6.27 -9.38 5.78
N LYS A 656 5.44 -8.37 6.09
CA LYS A 656 4.50 -7.76 5.14
C LYS A 656 5.23 -7.12 3.95
N PHE A 657 5.23 -7.76 2.79
CA PHE A 657 5.78 -7.19 1.55
C PHE A 657 4.82 -6.22 0.84
N ALA A 658 3.49 -6.38 1.01
CA ALA A 658 2.48 -5.48 0.45
C ALA A 658 1.51 -4.95 1.54
N PRO A 659 1.84 -3.81 2.17
CA PRO A 659 0.93 -3.17 3.13
C PRO A 659 -0.40 -2.72 2.50
N THR A 660 -0.43 -2.45 1.19
CA THR A 660 -1.62 -2.00 0.46
C THR A 660 -1.70 -2.65 -0.92
N ALA A 661 -2.90 -2.66 -1.53
CA ALA A 661 -3.12 -3.21 -2.87
C ALA A 661 -2.20 -2.60 -3.95
N ALA A 662 -1.76 -1.35 -3.79
CA ALA A 662 -0.83 -0.70 -4.71
C ALA A 662 0.57 -1.35 -4.74
N HIS A 663 0.92 -2.10 -3.70
CA HIS A 663 2.20 -2.81 -3.58
C HIS A 663 2.11 -4.28 -3.95
N ALA A 664 0.90 -4.81 -4.21
CA ALA A 664 0.63 -6.23 -4.42
C ALA A 664 1.52 -6.84 -5.50
N GLU A 665 1.62 -6.22 -6.69
CA GLU A 665 2.40 -6.76 -7.80
C GLU A 665 3.89 -6.95 -7.47
N ARG A 666 4.49 -6.00 -6.74
CA ARG A 666 5.90 -6.11 -6.34
C ARG A 666 6.09 -7.21 -5.29
N ALA A 667 5.18 -7.25 -4.31
CA ALA A 667 5.20 -8.28 -3.29
C ALA A 667 5.00 -9.67 -3.89
N SER A 668 4.12 -9.81 -4.89
CA SER A 668 3.90 -11.08 -5.61
C SER A 668 5.20 -11.66 -6.16
N ARG A 669 6.10 -10.83 -6.68
CA ARG A 669 7.40 -11.28 -7.19
C ARG A 669 8.31 -11.78 -6.07
N ALA A 670 8.34 -11.08 -4.93
CA ALA A 670 9.13 -11.49 -3.78
C ALA A 670 8.60 -12.81 -3.18
N TYR A 671 7.28 -12.92 -2.99
CA TYR A 671 6.62 -14.16 -2.56
C TYR A 671 6.87 -15.31 -3.55
N LYS A 672 6.79 -15.05 -4.86
CA LYS A 672 7.07 -16.06 -5.89
C LYS A 672 8.50 -16.59 -5.78
N ASP A 673 9.48 -15.71 -5.62
CA ASP A 673 10.89 -16.11 -5.57
C ASP A 673 11.20 -17.00 -4.36
N ILE A 674 10.79 -16.61 -3.15
CA ILE A 674 11.03 -17.43 -1.94
C ILE A 674 10.34 -18.79 -2.03
N ASN A 675 9.10 -18.84 -2.54
CA ASN A 675 8.37 -20.10 -2.68
C ASN A 675 9.00 -20.99 -3.75
N ARG A 676 9.49 -20.41 -4.86
CA ARG A 676 10.18 -21.14 -5.93
C ARG A 676 11.46 -21.79 -5.40
N LEU A 677 12.23 -21.06 -4.59
CA LEU A 677 13.45 -21.58 -3.97
C LEU A 677 13.13 -22.71 -2.97
N ALA A 678 12.13 -22.53 -2.11
CA ALA A 678 11.71 -23.55 -1.16
C ALA A 678 11.21 -24.84 -1.84
N LEU A 679 10.38 -24.73 -2.89
CA LEU A 679 9.89 -25.89 -3.65
C LEU A 679 11.02 -26.70 -4.30
N LYS A 680 12.10 -26.03 -4.73
CA LYS A 680 13.30 -26.70 -5.25
C LYS A 680 14.09 -27.43 -4.16
N LEU A 681 14.12 -26.89 -2.94
CA LEU A 681 14.83 -27.49 -1.80
C LEU A 681 14.07 -28.65 -1.13
N LEU A 682 12.78 -28.78 -1.35
CA LEU A 682 12.01 -29.89 -0.79
C LEU A 682 12.35 -31.20 -1.49
N VAL A 683 12.44 -32.28 -0.71
CA VAL A 683 12.41 -33.65 -1.26
C VAL A 683 11.04 -33.96 -1.89
N PRO A 684 10.93 -34.91 -2.83
CA PRO A 684 9.63 -35.47 -3.21
C PRO A 684 8.88 -35.98 -1.96
N GLY A 685 7.60 -35.65 -1.82
CA GLY A 685 6.83 -35.88 -0.60
C GLY A 685 7.09 -34.90 0.54
N GLY A 686 7.92 -33.86 0.34
CA GLY A 686 8.24 -32.86 1.36
C GLY A 686 7.13 -31.83 1.58
N LEU A 687 7.08 -31.24 2.77
CA LEU A 687 6.03 -30.34 3.23
C LEU A 687 6.43 -28.87 3.15
N LEU A 688 5.65 -28.04 2.45
CA LEU A 688 5.80 -26.58 2.46
C LEU A 688 4.66 -25.93 3.26
N PHE A 689 5.01 -25.14 4.26
CA PHE A 689 4.11 -24.19 4.92
C PHE A 689 4.52 -22.78 4.49
N THR A 690 3.63 -22.04 3.85
CA THR A 690 3.96 -20.70 3.32
C THR A 690 2.85 -19.71 3.64
N PHE A 691 3.23 -18.51 4.10
CA PHE A 691 2.30 -17.53 4.66
C PHE A 691 2.45 -16.13 4.05
N SER A 692 1.40 -15.33 4.20
CA SER A 692 1.36 -13.91 3.88
C SER A 692 0.42 -13.17 4.83
N CYS A 693 0.96 -12.16 5.52
CA CYS A 693 0.19 -11.19 6.31
C CYS A 693 -0.09 -9.88 5.56
N SER A 694 0.12 -9.86 4.24
CA SER A 694 0.01 -8.65 3.41
C SER A 694 -1.46 -8.34 3.07
N GLY A 695 -1.97 -7.20 3.53
CA GLY A 695 -3.35 -6.77 3.24
C GLY A 695 -3.64 -6.52 1.75
N GLY A 696 -2.59 -6.26 0.94
CA GLY A 696 -2.72 -6.15 -0.51
C GLY A 696 -2.79 -7.47 -1.27
N VAL A 697 -2.67 -8.62 -0.59
CA VAL A 697 -2.69 -9.95 -1.19
C VAL A 697 -3.82 -10.75 -0.55
N ASP A 698 -4.87 -11.01 -1.33
CA ASP A 698 -5.95 -11.90 -0.93
C ASP A 698 -5.55 -13.39 -1.06
N ALA A 699 -6.34 -14.30 -0.48
CA ALA A 699 -6.04 -15.74 -0.46
C ALA A 699 -5.99 -16.37 -1.86
N ALA A 700 -6.81 -15.87 -2.80
CA ALA A 700 -6.84 -16.37 -4.16
C ALA A 700 -5.58 -15.96 -4.94
N LEU A 701 -5.16 -14.70 -4.80
CA LEU A 701 -3.93 -14.18 -5.38
C LEU A 701 -2.70 -14.86 -4.76
N PHE A 702 -2.69 -15.08 -3.45
CA PHE A 702 -1.59 -15.79 -2.79
C PHE A 702 -1.39 -17.20 -3.34
N HIS A 703 -2.48 -17.96 -3.51
CA HIS A 703 -2.40 -19.29 -4.15
C HIS A 703 -1.87 -19.19 -5.59
N LYS A 704 -2.36 -18.25 -6.41
CA LYS A 704 -1.83 -18.06 -7.78
C LYS A 704 -0.33 -17.74 -7.81
N ILE A 705 0.17 -16.98 -6.84
CA ILE A 705 1.60 -16.68 -6.71
C ILE A 705 2.40 -17.95 -6.45
N VAL A 706 1.94 -18.78 -5.52
CA VAL A 706 2.62 -20.04 -5.14
C VAL A 706 2.54 -21.07 -6.26
N ALA A 707 1.39 -21.19 -6.93
CA ALA A 707 1.24 -22.03 -8.12
C ALA A 707 2.20 -21.60 -9.24
N GLY A 708 2.31 -20.29 -9.50
CA GLY A 708 3.30 -19.76 -10.43
C GLY A 708 4.74 -20.06 -10.01
N ALA A 709 5.03 -20.12 -8.71
CA ALA A 709 6.35 -20.47 -8.19
C ALA A 709 6.69 -21.95 -8.43
N GLY A 710 5.70 -22.85 -8.30
CA GLY A 710 5.83 -24.27 -8.65
C GLY A 710 6.12 -24.47 -10.14
N LEU A 711 5.37 -23.80 -11.01
CA LEU A 711 5.62 -23.81 -12.46
C LEU A 711 7.05 -23.38 -12.81
N ASP A 712 7.53 -22.28 -12.24
CA ASP A 712 8.91 -21.81 -12.46
C ASP A 712 9.97 -22.74 -11.84
N ALA A 713 9.59 -23.49 -10.80
CA ALA A 713 10.46 -24.50 -10.18
C ALA A 713 10.49 -25.82 -10.95
N GLY A 714 9.53 -26.06 -11.85
CA GLY A 714 9.30 -27.37 -12.46
C GLY A 714 8.79 -28.40 -11.45
N VAL A 715 8.07 -27.95 -10.42
CA VAL A 715 7.58 -28.77 -9.29
C VAL A 715 6.06 -28.63 -9.20
N ASP A 716 5.39 -29.76 -9.02
CA ASP A 716 3.96 -29.80 -8.68
C ASP A 716 3.76 -30.26 -7.23
N GLY A 717 2.55 -30.07 -6.69
CA GLY A 717 2.24 -30.37 -5.30
C GLY A 717 0.75 -30.41 -5.01
N TYR A 718 0.39 -31.19 -3.99
CA TYR A 718 -0.98 -31.24 -3.47
C TYR A 718 -1.20 -30.17 -2.42
N LEU A 719 -2.23 -29.34 -2.59
CA LEU A 719 -2.69 -28.44 -1.54
C LEU A 719 -3.43 -29.27 -0.48
N LEU A 720 -2.80 -29.47 0.68
CA LEU A 720 -3.40 -30.20 1.80
C LEU A 720 -4.44 -29.33 2.51
N GLU A 721 -4.11 -28.06 2.73
CA GLU A 721 -4.93 -27.18 3.56
C GLU A 721 -4.69 -25.69 3.26
N ARG A 722 -5.73 -24.89 3.43
CA ARG A 722 -5.63 -23.43 3.49
C ARG A 722 -5.59 -23.02 4.95
N LEU A 723 -4.57 -22.26 5.31
CA LEU A 723 -4.30 -21.86 6.69
C LEU A 723 -4.69 -20.40 6.89
N GLU A 724 -5.21 -20.09 8.07
CA GLU A 724 -5.74 -18.78 8.43
C GLU A 724 -5.24 -18.37 9.82
N ALA A 725 -5.60 -17.16 10.28
CA ALA A 725 -5.29 -16.74 11.65
C ALA A 725 -6.11 -17.56 12.66
N ALA A 726 -5.53 -17.79 13.83
CA ALA A 726 -6.21 -18.50 14.91
C ALA A 726 -7.53 -17.79 15.34
N PRO A 727 -8.54 -18.51 15.87
CA PRO A 727 -9.92 -18.03 15.99
C PRO A 727 -10.13 -16.88 16.98
N ASP A 728 -9.15 -16.61 17.84
CA ASP A 728 -9.07 -15.40 18.68
C ASP A 728 -8.73 -14.12 17.88
N HIS A 729 -8.49 -14.24 16.58
CA HIS A 729 -8.37 -13.17 15.59
C HIS A 729 -9.58 -13.17 14.63
N PRO A 730 -10.81 -12.95 15.13
CA PRO A 730 -12.01 -13.17 14.35
C PRO A 730 -12.13 -12.17 13.20
N THR A 731 -12.53 -12.66 12.04
CA THR A 731 -13.09 -11.82 10.96
C THR A 731 -14.60 -11.79 11.09
N THR A 732 -15.22 -10.62 10.92
CA THR A 732 -16.69 -10.52 11.02
C THR A 732 -17.35 -10.56 9.65
N VAL A 733 -18.60 -11.03 9.62
CA VAL A 733 -19.43 -11.09 8.40
C VAL A 733 -19.56 -9.73 7.71
N ASN A 734 -19.53 -8.62 8.47
CA ASN A 734 -19.74 -7.27 7.96
C ASN A 734 -18.42 -6.50 7.71
N PHE A 735 -17.28 -7.12 7.98
CA PHE A 735 -15.94 -6.51 7.82
C PHE A 735 -14.94 -7.56 7.31
N PRO A 736 -15.06 -7.97 6.03
CA PRO A 736 -14.17 -8.96 5.43
C PRO A 736 -12.71 -8.48 5.33
N GLU A 737 -12.47 -7.17 5.37
CA GLU A 737 -11.12 -6.59 5.41
C GLU A 737 -10.34 -6.97 6.67
N GLY A 738 -10.99 -7.54 7.69
CA GLY A 738 -10.36 -8.13 8.86
C GLY A 738 -9.48 -9.35 8.54
N GLU A 739 -9.71 -10.02 7.41
CA GLU A 739 -8.93 -11.18 6.99
C GLU A 739 -7.54 -10.75 6.48
N TYR A 740 -6.51 -10.92 7.32
CA TYR A 740 -5.16 -10.46 6.99
C TYR A 740 -4.13 -11.57 6.76
N LEU A 741 -4.22 -12.69 7.49
CA LEU A 741 -3.28 -13.82 7.40
C LEU A 741 -3.80 -14.88 6.44
N LYS A 742 -2.94 -15.30 5.51
CA LYS A 742 -3.21 -16.38 4.56
C LYS A 742 -2.05 -17.34 4.57
N GLY A 743 -2.31 -18.63 4.54
CA GLY A 743 -1.28 -19.63 4.40
C GLY A 743 -1.72 -20.83 3.56
N LEU A 744 -0.75 -21.61 3.10
CA LEU A 744 -0.96 -22.85 2.36
C LEU A 744 -0.05 -23.93 2.95
N ALA A 745 -0.61 -25.11 3.18
CA ALA A 745 0.14 -26.35 3.43
C ALA A 745 0.15 -27.17 2.14
N ILE A 746 1.34 -27.38 1.57
CA ILE A 746 1.52 -28.05 0.27
C ILE A 746 2.44 -29.26 0.47
N LEU A 747 2.05 -30.40 -0.08
CA LEU A 747 2.88 -31.60 -0.18
C LEU A 747 3.47 -31.67 -1.59
N LYS A 748 4.80 -31.62 -1.71
CA LYS A 748 5.49 -31.75 -3.00
C LYS A 748 5.28 -33.15 -3.59
N GLN A 749 4.99 -33.23 -4.88
CA GLN A 749 4.87 -34.49 -5.63
C GLN A 749 6.23 -35.13 -5.92
#